data_AF-G4QDI8-F1
#
_entry.id   AF-G4QDI8-F1
#
_cell.length_a   1.000
_cell.length_b   1.000
_cell.length_c   1.000
_cell.angle_alpha   90.00
_cell.angle_beta   90.00
_cell.angle_gamma   90.00
#
_symmetry.space_group_name_H-M   'P 1'
#
loop_
_entity.id
_entity.type
_entity.pdbx_description
1 polymer ?
#
loop_
_entity_poly.entity_id
_entity_poly.type
_entity_poly.pdbx_seq_one_letter_code
_entity_poly.pdbx_strand_id
1 'polypeptide(L)'
;MMVIFTSQCEKKALSKTRRVLDSFADRIGDRTWKAIITLEGLEAVNKLLRKTASKNTAVSCHWIRSRSLSELIWVVGNRSKFNEEGVIPVNSTQKNILGSLKENNWHYLPVIKALSAFVGLIHDWGKANDFFQCKLRSTKLISDPVRHEWVSAIIFKALIKGKENDDEAWLKQLEDTESLNFNEKLGILTKGQEGIEGFEKLINHNTSGTVLVNWILYLIFTHHKLPYLTNRNKFNQISEEKIPTLYDLYSILDVKWGYLNDIEKAEKCFDFSKGFLEDSNRFKEELSKCANSLLEVLPLINDIQEKKLWRLIINYSRICIILGDHFISSMNESLKTSDTENAELYANTNKEKNLKQPLVNHLIEVSKQSKKISRYLPRFEYGFESAQDIKKLKAKSPPDFKWQDNAVETVKKNQKNEFINNWFIINMASTGQGKTIANAKIFHALSQGGQSLRFTLALGLRTLTQQTGEVYSKKIGVSNQDLAVIMGSNVFTLLSEHNDNDVNEYTEFGSESEESLLGHMYISDDVQSYSIPDFLDLSLTNNKEKSFLIKPIVICTIDHIINASEVVKGGRFILPSLRLMSSDLIIDEVDDFDTRDLVAIGRLVHLAGMYGRKVMISSATIPPSLARGYFEMYKSGWEIYKNFKDIKCETLNVVWVDEFDTKVENISLKEPKFESNHKDFVNNRLEKLKKKPVLQKAELIKCNHLINEENKLEKYFQLILENIKSFHENHNSKFEIYGATEIFFVLLTTA
;
A
#
# COMPACT_ATOMS: atom_id res chain seq x y z
N MET A 1 2.40 17.93 -37.16
CA MET A 1 1.00 17.47 -36.99
C MET A 1 0.11 18.67 -36.73
N MET A 2 -1.15 18.66 -37.19
CA MET A 2 -2.10 19.77 -36.94
C MET A 2 -3.01 19.39 -35.78
N VAL A 3 -3.04 20.21 -34.73
CA VAL A 3 -3.79 19.94 -33.50
C VAL A 3 -4.77 21.06 -33.18
N ILE A 4 -5.87 20.69 -32.52
CA ILE A 4 -6.82 21.62 -31.90
C ILE A 4 -6.83 21.37 -30.40
N PHE A 5 -6.73 22.44 -29.62
CA PHE A 5 -6.95 22.41 -28.18
C PHE A 5 -8.29 23.05 -27.86
N THR A 6 -9.11 22.39 -27.03
CA THR A 6 -10.39 22.91 -26.56
C THR A 6 -10.41 22.98 -25.04
N SER A 7 -10.71 24.14 -24.47
CA SER A 7 -10.72 24.37 -23.03
C SER A 7 -12.14 24.43 -22.47
N GLN A 8 -12.39 23.73 -21.38
CA GLN A 8 -13.52 23.91 -20.48
C GLN A 8 -13.06 24.32 -19.07
N CYS A 9 -11.90 24.98 -19.00
CA CYS A 9 -11.35 25.44 -17.74
C CYS A 9 -12.25 26.50 -17.08
N GLU A 10 -12.32 26.46 -15.75
CA GLU A 10 -13.09 27.40 -14.95
C GLU A 10 -12.19 28.19 -13.98
N LYS A 11 -12.67 29.35 -13.52
CA LYS A 11 -11.99 30.18 -12.51
C LYS A 11 -10.55 30.53 -12.93
N LYS A 12 -9.62 30.53 -11.97
CA LYS A 12 -8.19 30.83 -12.19
C LYS A 12 -7.49 29.86 -13.15
N ALA A 13 -8.03 28.66 -13.36
CA ALA A 13 -7.44 27.68 -14.29
C ALA A 13 -7.51 28.17 -15.74
N LEU A 14 -8.57 28.89 -16.13
CA LEU A 14 -8.71 29.41 -17.49
C LEU A 14 -7.59 30.39 -17.85
N SER A 15 -7.28 31.34 -16.95
CA SER A 15 -6.19 32.30 -17.16
C SER A 15 -4.82 31.61 -17.29
N LYS A 16 -4.55 30.60 -16.45
CA LYS A 16 -3.31 29.81 -16.51
C LYS A 16 -3.21 29.02 -17.83
N THR A 17 -4.27 28.32 -18.21
CA THR A 17 -4.34 27.55 -19.47
C THR A 17 -4.14 28.45 -20.68
N ARG A 18 -4.78 29.63 -20.71
CA ARG A 18 -4.61 30.62 -21.77
C ARG A 18 -3.15 31.01 -21.94
N ARG A 19 -2.47 31.37 -20.83
CA ARG A 19 -1.06 31.73 -20.84
C ARG A 19 -0.17 30.64 -21.44
N VAL A 20 -0.45 29.37 -21.12
CA VAL A 20 0.29 28.25 -21.72
C VAL A 20 -0.03 28.13 -23.19
N LEU A 21 -1.31 27.93 -23.58
CA LEU A 21 -1.68 27.65 -24.97
C LEU A 21 -1.38 28.79 -25.94
N ASP A 22 -1.55 30.05 -25.53
CA ASP A 22 -1.23 31.22 -26.37
C ASP A 22 0.26 31.30 -26.74
N SER A 23 1.14 30.64 -25.97
CA SER A 23 2.57 30.60 -26.27
C SER A 23 2.94 29.58 -27.35
N PHE A 24 2.05 28.62 -27.65
CA PHE A 24 2.33 27.49 -28.55
C PHE A 24 1.34 27.36 -29.72
N ALA A 25 0.19 28.03 -29.66
CA ALA A 25 -0.90 27.84 -30.59
C ALA A 25 -1.68 29.13 -30.84
N ASP A 26 -2.18 29.29 -32.06
CA ASP A 26 -3.02 30.42 -32.42
C ASP A 26 -4.41 30.25 -31.83
N ARG A 27 -4.87 31.24 -31.08
CA ARG A 27 -6.24 31.24 -30.55
C ARG A 27 -7.21 31.55 -31.68
N ILE A 28 -8.09 30.58 -31.98
CA ILE A 28 -9.09 30.68 -33.05
C ILE A 28 -10.53 30.84 -32.52
N GLY A 29 -10.70 30.88 -31.20
CA GLY A 29 -11.95 31.18 -30.52
C GLY A 29 -11.73 31.38 -29.02
N ASP A 30 -12.79 31.71 -28.27
CA ASP A 30 -12.66 32.07 -26.84
C ASP A 30 -12.04 30.99 -25.96
N ARG A 31 -12.22 29.73 -26.36
CA ARG A 31 -11.75 28.53 -25.67
C ARG A 31 -11.11 27.51 -26.61
N THR A 32 -10.69 27.93 -27.80
CA THR A 32 -10.14 27.04 -28.82
C THR A 32 -8.86 27.58 -29.43
N TRP A 33 -7.90 26.69 -29.62
CA TRP A 33 -6.59 26.99 -30.22
C TRP A 33 -6.26 25.99 -31.30
N LYS A 34 -5.47 26.42 -32.29
CA LYS A 34 -4.99 25.58 -33.38
C LYS A 34 -3.49 25.79 -33.57
N ALA A 35 -2.76 24.69 -33.79
CA ALA A 35 -1.33 24.74 -34.07
C ALA A 35 -0.90 23.68 -35.08
N ILE A 36 0.18 23.96 -35.81
CA ILE A 36 0.99 22.95 -36.48
C ILE A 36 2.22 22.75 -35.60
N ILE A 37 2.29 21.60 -34.93
CA ILE A 37 3.31 21.32 -33.90
C ILE A 37 4.01 19.98 -34.16
N THR A 38 5.21 19.80 -33.64
CA THR A 38 5.89 18.49 -33.59
C THR A 38 5.33 17.63 -32.46
N LEU A 39 5.62 16.31 -32.46
CA LEU A 39 5.23 15.43 -31.36
C LEU A 39 5.87 15.90 -30.04
N GLU A 40 7.15 16.23 -30.07
CA GLU A 40 7.91 16.76 -28.94
C GLU A 40 7.32 18.08 -28.41
N GLY A 41 6.93 18.99 -29.32
CA GLY A 41 6.26 20.23 -28.94
C GLY A 41 4.90 19.97 -28.28
N LEU A 42 4.14 18.99 -28.77
CA LEU A 42 2.86 18.62 -28.17
C LEU A 42 3.05 18.01 -26.76
N GLU A 43 4.08 17.20 -26.57
CA GLU A 43 4.44 16.64 -25.26
C GLU A 43 4.86 17.74 -24.27
N ALA A 44 5.61 18.75 -24.74
CA ALA A 44 5.97 19.92 -23.94
C ALA A 44 4.74 20.73 -23.51
N VAL A 45 3.78 20.96 -24.41
CA VAL A 45 2.50 21.63 -24.08
C VAL A 45 1.73 20.83 -23.03
N ASN A 46 1.62 19.51 -23.19
CA ASN A 46 0.95 18.63 -22.23
C ASN A 46 1.60 18.74 -20.83
N LYS A 47 2.94 18.65 -20.78
CA LYS A 47 3.72 18.79 -19.54
C LYS A 47 3.45 20.12 -18.83
N LEU A 48 3.43 21.23 -19.56
CA LEU A 48 3.19 22.57 -19.01
C LEU A 48 1.75 22.76 -18.51
N LEU A 49 0.76 22.25 -19.25
CA LEU A 49 -0.63 22.29 -18.83
C LEU A 49 -0.85 21.49 -17.54
N ARG A 50 -0.26 20.29 -17.45
CA ARG A 50 -0.34 19.45 -16.25
C ARG A 50 0.34 20.07 -15.04
N LYS A 51 1.51 20.71 -15.23
CA LYS A 51 2.22 21.41 -14.16
C LYS A 51 1.40 22.54 -13.52
N THR A 52 0.51 23.16 -14.29
CA THR A 52 -0.36 24.25 -13.80
C THR A 52 -1.80 23.82 -13.59
N ALA A 53 -2.09 22.52 -13.74
CA ALA A 53 -3.42 21.97 -13.64
C ALA A 53 -3.95 22.07 -12.20
N SER A 54 -5.26 22.24 -12.10
CA SER A 54 -6.02 22.19 -10.86
C SER A 54 -7.32 21.44 -11.10
N LYS A 55 -8.12 21.22 -10.06
CA LYS A 55 -9.47 20.63 -10.19
C LYS A 55 -10.39 21.33 -11.20
N ASN A 56 -10.12 22.59 -11.55
CA ASN A 56 -10.89 23.37 -12.52
C ASN A 56 -10.26 23.42 -13.92
N THR A 57 -9.11 22.78 -14.13
CA THR A 57 -8.48 22.66 -15.44
C THR A 57 -9.18 21.56 -16.22
N ALA A 58 -9.55 21.83 -17.47
CA ALA A 58 -10.11 20.85 -18.39
C ALA A 58 -9.74 21.27 -19.81
N VAL A 59 -8.83 20.54 -20.45
CA VAL A 59 -8.37 20.82 -21.82
C VAL A 59 -8.30 19.52 -22.61
N SER A 60 -8.98 19.44 -23.75
CA SER A 60 -8.87 18.33 -24.70
C SER A 60 -7.97 18.71 -25.87
N CYS A 61 -7.20 17.74 -26.36
CA CYS A 61 -6.34 17.89 -27.53
C CYS A 61 -6.71 16.88 -28.61
N HIS A 62 -7.04 17.37 -29.81
CA HIS A 62 -7.39 16.57 -30.97
C HIS A 62 -6.35 16.71 -32.07
N TRP A 63 -5.92 15.58 -32.64
CA TRP A 63 -5.16 15.56 -33.89
C TRP A 63 -6.14 15.56 -35.07
N ILE A 64 -6.05 16.58 -35.92
CA ILE A 64 -6.71 16.57 -37.22
C ILE A 64 -5.93 15.65 -38.17
N ARG A 65 -6.49 14.48 -38.49
CA ARG A 65 -5.90 13.51 -39.44
C ARG A 65 -6.27 13.86 -40.88
N SER A 66 -7.51 14.27 -41.09
CA SER A 66 -8.05 14.66 -42.39
C SER A 66 -9.15 15.71 -42.19
N ARG A 67 -9.79 16.16 -43.28
CA ARG A 67 -10.93 17.09 -43.20
C ARG A 67 -12.14 16.52 -42.44
N SER A 68 -12.29 15.20 -42.42
CA SER A 68 -13.44 14.50 -41.81
C SER A 68 -13.08 13.73 -40.54
N LEU A 69 -11.79 13.58 -40.22
CA LEU A 69 -11.33 12.76 -39.11
C LEU A 69 -10.46 13.57 -38.13
N SER A 70 -10.97 13.71 -36.91
CA SER A 70 -10.24 14.18 -35.75
C SER A 70 -10.11 13.08 -34.71
N GLU A 71 -8.92 12.90 -34.16
CA GLU A 71 -8.63 11.85 -33.18
C GLU A 71 -8.26 12.49 -31.83
N LEU A 72 -8.92 12.10 -30.75
CA LEU A 72 -8.52 12.52 -29.40
C LEU A 72 -7.11 12.00 -29.09
N ILE A 73 -6.23 12.87 -28.61
CA ILE A 73 -4.88 12.49 -28.17
C ILE A 73 -4.86 12.32 -26.66
N TRP A 74 -5.31 13.33 -25.92
CA TRP A 74 -5.34 13.34 -24.46
C TRP A 74 -6.28 14.43 -23.95
N VAL A 75 -6.63 14.31 -22.67
CA VAL A 75 -7.28 15.36 -21.88
C VAL A 75 -6.43 15.66 -20.65
N VAL A 76 -6.27 16.95 -20.32
CA VAL A 76 -5.61 17.40 -19.09
C VAL A 76 -6.64 17.94 -18.10
N GLY A 77 -6.59 17.42 -16.88
CA GLY A 77 -7.47 17.81 -15.76
C GLY A 77 -8.81 17.07 -15.78
N ASN A 78 -9.90 17.78 -15.54
CA ASN A 78 -11.21 17.20 -15.35
C ASN A 78 -11.80 16.63 -16.66
N ARG A 79 -11.65 15.31 -16.85
CA ARG A 79 -12.21 14.55 -17.98
C ARG A 79 -13.73 14.62 -18.07
N SER A 80 -14.44 14.81 -16.94
CA SER A 80 -15.91 14.79 -16.90
C SER A 80 -16.57 15.92 -17.70
N LYS A 81 -15.79 16.93 -18.11
CA LYS A 81 -16.25 18.01 -18.99
C LYS A 81 -16.31 17.62 -20.47
N PHE A 82 -15.86 16.41 -20.82
CA PHE A 82 -15.81 15.90 -22.18
C PHE A 82 -16.41 14.49 -22.25
N ASN A 83 -17.00 14.14 -23.39
CA ASN A 83 -17.46 12.77 -23.68
C ASN A 83 -16.28 11.84 -24.02
N GLU A 84 -16.52 10.57 -24.33
CA GLU A 84 -15.47 9.59 -24.63
C GLU A 84 -14.51 10.02 -25.77
N GLU A 85 -14.99 10.84 -26.71
CA GLU A 85 -14.20 11.36 -27.83
C GLU A 85 -13.52 12.71 -27.53
N GLY A 86 -13.63 13.20 -26.29
CA GLY A 86 -13.02 14.48 -25.87
C GLY A 86 -13.80 15.71 -26.34
N VAL A 87 -15.02 15.51 -26.85
CA VAL A 87 -15.93 16.55 -27.31
C VAL A 87 -16.77 17.04 -26.14
N ILE A 88 -17.09 18.33 -26.13
CA ILE A 88 -17.94 18.93 -25.09
C ILE A 88 -19.37 18.39 -25.28
N PRO A 89 -19.96 17.73 -24.27
CA PRO A 89 -21.33 17.22 -24.39
C PRO A 89 -22.32 18.39 -24.45
N VAL A 90 -23.26 18.34 -25.40
CA VAL A 90 -24.31 19.37 -25.57
C VAL A 90 -25.40 19.22 -24.50
N ASN A 91 -25.70 17.98 -24.12
CA ASN A 91 -26.60 17.63 -23.03
C ASN A 91 -25.89 16.65 -22.10
N SER A 92 -26.02 16.86 -20.79
CA SER A 92 -25.50 15.95 -19.77
C SER A 92 -26.62 15.51 -18.85
N THR A 93 -26.80 14.21 -18.65
CA THR A 93 -27.64 13.65 -17.60
C THR A 93 -26.75 13.31 -16.40
N GLN A 94 -26.92 14.02 -15.29
CA GLN A 94 -26.25 13.67 -14.05
C GLN A 94 -27.10 12.66 -13.29
N LYS A 95 -26.71 11.39 -13.32
CA LYS A 95 -27.18 10.42 -12.33
C LYS A 95 -26.21 10.51 -11.15
N ASN A 96 -26.64 11.18 -10.07
CA ASN A 96 -25.82 11.41 -8.87
C ASN A 96 -25.70 10.13 -8.01
N ILE A 97 -25.34 9.03 -8.63
CA ILE A 97 -25.09 7.73 -7.96
C ILE A 97 -23.71 7.78 -7.29
N LEU A 98 -22.75 8.50 -7.89
CA LEU A 98 -21.34 8.49 -7.48
C LEU A 98 -21.05 9.27 -6.19
N GLY A 99 -21.68 10.43 -5.99
CA GLY A 99 -21.48 11.23 -4.78
C GLY A 99 -22.09 10.53 -3.56
N SER A 100 -23.31 10.01 -3.71
CA SER A 100 -23.99 9.28 -2.64
C SER A 100 -23.33 7.92 -2.37
N LEU A 101 -22.92 7.11 -3.36
CA LEU A 101 -22.24 5.84 -3.06
C LEU A 101 -20.80 6.04 -2.54
N LYS A 102 -20.02 6.99 -3.04
CA LYS A 102 -18.61 7.14 -2.59
C LYS A 102 -18.51 7.68 -1.17
N GLU A 103 -19.39 8.60 -0.76
CA GLU A 103 -19.42 9.14 0.61
C GLU A 103 -20.30 8.29 1.56
N ASN A 104 -21.39 7.68 1.10
CA ASN A 104 -22.26 6.86 1.97
C ASN A 104 -21.76 5.42 2.19
N ASN A 105 -20.83 4.90 1.38
CA ASN A 105 -20.34 3.51 1.53
C ASN A 105 -19.23 3.36 2.60
N TRP A 106 -18.99 4.39 3.41
CA TRP A 106 -18.02 4.37 4.51
C TRP A 106 -18.76 4.43 5.86
N HIS A 107 -19.70 3.50 6.06
CA HIS A 107 -20.59 3.45 7.23
C HIS A 107 -19.82 3.47 8.57
N TYR A 108 -18.69 2.77 8.64
CA TYR A 108 -17.85 2.67 9.85
C TYR A 108 -16.77 3.76 9.96
N LEU A 109 -16.76 4.75 9.08
CA LEU A 109 -15.82 5.87 9.16
C LEU A 109 -15.89 6.66 10.47
N PRO A 110 -17.07 6.88 11.08
CA PRO A 110 -17.16 7.49 12.40
C PRO A 110 -16.36 6.73 13.46
N VAL A 111 -16.38 5.39 13.44
CA VAL A 111 -15.62 4.54 14.37
C VAL A 111 -14.12 4.71 14.15
N ILE A 112 -13.64 4.62 12.90
CA ILE A 112 -12.21 4.82 12.58
C ILE A 112 -11.74 6.21 13.03
N LYS A 113 -12.56 7.23 12.80
CA LYS A 113 -12.25 8.62 13.18
C LYS A 113 -12.20 8.80 14.69
N ALA A 114 -13.17 8.26 15.44
CA ALA A 114 -13.20 8.34 16.90
C ALA A 114 -12.04 7.57 17.52
N LEU A 115 -11.79 6.33 17.04
CA LEU A 115 -10.71 5.47 17.51
C LEU A 115 -9.33 6.07 17.22
N SER A 116 -9.10 6.57 16.01
CA SER A 116 -7.82 7.21 15.65
C SER A 116 -7.56 8.49 16.44
N ALA A 117 -8.59 9.28 16.74
CA ALA A 117 -8.47 10.49 17.55
C ALA A 117 -8.15 10.14 19.01
N PHE A 118 -8.90 9.19 19.59
CA PHE A 118 -8.72 8.77 20.98
C PHE A 118 -7.35 8.15 21.19
N VAL A 119 -6.95 7.17 20.36
CA VAL A 119 -5.63 6.53 20.48
C VAL A 119 -4.52 7.54 20.18
N GLY A 120 -4.67 8.41 19.17
CA GLY A 120 -3.69 9.46 18.89
C GLY A 120 -3.43 10.38 20.09
N LEU A 121 -4.43 10.59 20.96
CA LEU A 121 -4.29 11.39 22.18
C LEU A 121 -3.50 10.68 23.29
N ILE A 122 -3.52 9.35 23.35
CA ILE A 122 -2.95 8.58 24.47
C ILE A 122 -1.79 7.65 24.08
N HIS A 123 -1.47 7.50 22.80
CA HIS A 123 -0.48 6.53 22.30
C HIS A 123 0.91 6.69 22.96
N ASP A 124 1.30 7.95 23.22
CA ASP A 124 2.61 8.34 23.75
C ASP A 124 2.55 8.88 25.17
N TRP A 125 1.46 8.65 25.91
CA TRP A 125 1.35 9.08 27.31
C TRP A 125 2.52 8.56 28.15
N GLY A 126 2.97 7.34 27.89
CA GLY A 126 4.12 6.71 28.54
C GLY A 126 5.39 7.55 28.48
N LYS A 127 5.57 8.47 27.52
CA LYS A 127 6.73 9.38 27.45
C LYS A 127 6.82 10.35 28.64
N ALA A 128 5.77 10.48 29.44
CA ALA A 128 5.76 11.28 30.67
C ALA A 128 6.66 10.70 31.77
N ASN A 129 7.10 9.43 31.66
CA ASN A 129 7.94 8.82 32.68
C ASN A 129 9.32 9.49 32.80
N ASP A 130 9.85 9.49 34.02
CA ASP A 130 11.09 10.18 34.38
C ASP A 130 12.29 9.66 33.57
N PHE A 131 12.35 8.34 33.30
CA PHE A 131 13.43 7.75 32.51
C PHE A 131 13.45 8.29 31.07
N PHE A 132 12.29 8.35 30.41
CA PHE A 132 12.17 8.87 29.05
C PHE A 132 12.51 10.36 28.99
N GLN A 133 12.06 11.14 29.97
CA GLN A 133 12.40 12.57 30.07
C GLN A 133 13.89 12.82 30.33
N CYS A 134 14.55 11.98 31.13
CA CYS A 134 16.00 11.99 31.30
C CYS A 134 16.72 11.61 30.01
N LYS A 135 16.23 10.57 29.31
CA LYS A 135 16.77 10.12 28.02
C LYS A 135 16.78 11.24 26.98
N LEU A 136 15.68 11.99 26.84
CA LEU A 136 15.59 13.09 25.87
C LEU A 136 16.66 14.17 26.10
N ARG A 137 17.09 14.37 27.35
CA ARG A 137 18.09 15.37 27.74
C ARG A 137 19.52 14.82 27.74
N SER A 138 19.69 13.52 27.48
CA SER A 138 20.99 12.87 27.48
C SER A 138 21.72 13.03 26.15
N THR A 139 23.02 13.26 26.22
CA THR A 139 23.91 13.23 25.05
C THR A 139 24.24 11.81 24.60
N LYS A 140 24.03 10.79 25.46
CA LYS A 140 24.24 9.37 25.14
C LYS A 140 22.99 8.75 24.50
N LEU A 141 23.20 7.79 23.60
CA LEU A 141 22.14 6.92 23.09
C LEU A 141 21.77 5.93 24.21
N ILE A 142 20.53 6.00 24.68
CA ILE A 142 20.00 5.15 25.75
C ILE A 142 18.70 4.56 25.23
N SER A 143 18.58 3.23 25.21
CA SER A 143 17.32 2.54 24.92
C SER A 143 16.42 2.54 26.15
N ASP A 144 15.11 2.62 25.94
CA ASP A 144 14.16 2.49 27.06
C ASP A 144 14.17 1.06 27.61
N PRO A 145 14.28 0.86 28.93
CA PRO A 145 14.16 -0.45 29.57
C PRO A 145 12.83 -1.13 29.23
N VAL A 146 11.74 -0.38 29.30
CA VAL A 146 10.41 -0.76 28.82
C VAL A 146 9.99 0.28 27.80
N ARG A 147 9.60 -0.17 26.60
CA ARG A 147 9.18 0.73 25.52
C ARG A 147 7.97 1.58 25.95
N HIS A 148 7.97 2.85 25.59
CA HIS A 148 7.00 3.83 26.09
C HIS A 148 5.56 3.50 25.68
N GLU A 149 5.32 2.83 24.56
CA GLU A 149 4.00 2.34 24.17
C GLU A 149 3.39 1.35 25.16
N TRP A 150 4.22 0.51 25.81
CA TRP A 150 3.75 -0.43 26.83
C TRP A 150 3.35 0.32 28.11
N VAL A 151 4.13 1.33 28.48
CA VAL A 151 3.81 2.23 29.60
C VAL A 151 2.51 3.00 29.33
N SER A 152 2.31 3.52 28.12
CA SER A 152 1.06 4.18 27.71
C SER A 152 -0.16 3.26 27.89
N ALA A 153 -0.05 1.99 27.51
CA ALA A 153 -1.13 1.02 27.64
C ALA A 153 -1.47 0.72 29.11
N ILE A 154 -0.47 0.64 29.98
CA ILE A 154 -0.67 0.49 31.43
C ILE A 154 -1.37 1.71 32.02
N ILE A 155 -0.98 2.92 31.60
CA ILE A 155 -1.65 4.17 32.01
C ILE A 155 -3.12 4.16 31.57
N PHE A 156 -3.41 3.75 30.33
CA PHE A 156 -4.79 3.62 29.86
C PHE A 156 -5.59 2.57 30.64
N LYS A 157 -4.99 1.44 31.03
CA LYS A 157 -5.65 0.45 31.87
C LYS A 157 -5.91 0.97 33.29
N ALA A 158 -4.97 1.76 33.83
CA ALA A 158 -5.14 2.45 35.12
C ALA A 158 -6.33 3.39 35.11
N LEU A 159 -6.49 4.11 34.00
CA LEU A 159 -7.57 5.05 33.78
C LEU A 159 -8.96 4.45 33.96
N ILE A 160 -9.18 3.30 33.32
CA ILE A 160 -10.49 2.64 33.23
C ILE A 160 -10.74 1.62 34.34
N LYS A 161 -9.77 1.45 35.26
CA LYS A 161 -9.83 0.46 36.32
C LYS A 161 -11.10 0.58 37.17
N GLY A 162 -11.75 -0.56 37.41
CA GLY A 162 -13.04 -0.67 38.08
C GLY A 162 -14.25 -0.58 37.15
N LYS A 163 -14.05 -0.20 35.87
CA LYS A 163 -15.11 -0.02 34.86
C LYS A 163 -14.73 -0.62 33.50
N GLU A 164 -13.64 -1.39 33.41
CA GLU A 164 -13.09 -1.93 32.17
C GLU A 164 -14.02 -2.89 31.41
N ASN A 165 -15.05 -3.39 32.07
CA ASN A 165 -16.05 -4.33 31.53
C ASN A 165 -17.28 -3.66 30.91
N ASP A 166 -17.39 -2.34 31.00
CA ASP A 166 -18.54 -1.58 30.50
C ASP A 166 -18.05 -0.34 29.77
N ASP A 167 -18.19 -0.36 28.44
CA ASP A 167 -17.74 0.70 27.56
C ASP A 167 -18.36 2.05 27.90
N GLU A 168 -19.65 2.06 28.22
CA GLU A 168 -20.36 3.28 28.56
C GLU A 168 -19.87 3.85 29.90
N ALA A 169 -19.62 2.97 30.88
CA ALA A 169 -19.24 3.38 32.23
C ALA A 169 -17.83 3.99 32.29
N TRP A 170 -16.83 3.42 31.61
CA TRP A 170 -15.47 3.99 31.62
C TRP A 170 -15.38 5.23 30.72
N LEU A 171 -16.09 5.29 29.61
CA LEU A 171 -16.09 6.49 28.76
C LEU A 171 -16.75 7.68 29.46
N LYS A 172 -17.89 7.49 30.15
CA LYS A 172 -18.51 8.55 30.96
C LYS A 172 -17.62 9.01 32.12
N GLN A 173 -16.78 8.12 32.66
CA GLN A 173 -15.79 8.52 33.64
C GLN A 173 -14.72 9.44 33.05
N LEU A 174 -14.30 9.23 31.81
CA LEU A 174 -13.35 10.12 31.14
C LEU A 174 -13.98 11.44 30.70
N GLU A 175 -15.30 11.49 30.55
CA GLU A 175 -16.05 12.74 30.32
C GLU A 175 -16.06 13.63 31.57
N ASP A 176 -16.20 13.04 32.76
CA ASP A 176 -16.17 13.73 34.06
C ASP A 176 -14.74 14.05 34.51
N THR A 177 -14.24 15.18 33.98
CA THR A 177 -12.86 15.65 34.18
C THR A 177 -12.49 15.95 35.63
N GLU A 178 -13.45 16.15 36.54
CA GLU A 178 -13.20 16.42 37.97
C GLU A 178 -12.94 15.12 38.76
N SER A 179 -13.40 13.97 38.26
CA SER A 179 -13.29 12.66 38.90
C SER A 179 -11.98 11.91 38.62
N LEU A 180 -11.11 12.49 37.80
CA LEU A 180 -9.90 11.86 37.29
C LEU A 180 -8.70 12.03 38.25
N ASN A 181 -8.62 11.21 39.30
CA ASN A 181 -7.43 11.13 40.16
C ASN A 181 -6.53 9.93 39.76
N PHE A 182 -5.47 10.17 38.97
CA PHE A 182 -4.62 9.09 38.44
C PHE A 182 -3.52 8.64 39.40
N ASN A 183 -2.96 9.55 40.19
CA ASN A 183 -1.88 9.24 41.13
C ASN A 183 -2.28 8.10 42.09
N GLU A 184 -3.53 8.10 42.54
CA GLU A 184 -4.09 7.04 43.36
C GLU A 184 -4.26 5.72 42.57
N LYS A 185 -4.83 5.79 41.35
CA LYS A 185 -5.10 4.60 40.51
C LYS A 185 -3.85 3.89 40.00
N LEU A 186 -2.83 4.64 39.58
CA LEU A 186 -1.55 4.06 39.14
C LEU A 186 -0.78 3.53 40.34
N GLY A 187 -0.77 4.24 41.47
CA GLY A 187 -0.19 3.75 42.72
C GLY A 187 -0.79 2.40 43.14
N ILE A 188 -2.10 2.18 42.98
CA ILE A 188 -2.73 0.88 43.25
C ILE A 188 -2.28 -0.20 42.24
N LEU A 189 -1.93 0.16 41.01
CA LEU A 189 -1.41 -0.79 40.02
C LEU A 189 0.05 -1.14 40.28
N THR A 190 0.90 -0.19 40.66
CA THR A 190 2.35 -0.39 40.80
C THR A 190 2.80 -0.80 42.22
N LYS A 191 2.10 -0.41 43.30
CA LYS A 191 2.51 -0.63 44.72
C LYS A 191 2.43 -2.06 45.26
N GLY A 192 2.41 -3.09 44.44
CA GLY A 192 2.39 -4.50 44.90
C GLY A 192 3.13 -5.45 43.99
N GLN A 193 3.97 -4.93 43.10
CA GLN A 193 4.44 -5.62 41.92
C GLN A 193 5.93 -5.31 41.69
N GLU A 194 6.77 -5.77 42.63
CA GLU A 194 8.23 -5.72 42.50
C GLU A 194 8.71 -6.78 41.49
N GLY A 195 9.63 -6.40 40.59
CA GLY A 195 10.18 -7.29 39.55
C GLY A 195 9.28 -7.55 38.33
N ILE A 196 9.83 -8.26 37.32
CA ILE A 196 9.19 -8.49 36.01
C ILE A 196 7.80 -9.12 36.13
N GLU A 197 7.61 -10.09 37.03
CA GLU A 197 6.31 -10.74 37.22
C GLU A 197 5.22 -9.75 37.62
N GLY A 198 5.58 -8.67 38.33
CA GLY A 198 4.70 -7.57 38.62
C GLY A 198 4.26 -6.86 37.34
N PHE A 199 5.21 -6.36 36.57
CA PHE A 199 4.93 -5.63 35.33
C PHE A 199 4.29 -6.48 34.22
N GLU A 200 4.54 -7.80 34.18
CA GLU A 200 3.83 -8.78 33.37
C GLU A 200 2.36 -8.92 33.80
N LYS A 201 2.10 -8.94 35.11
CA LYS A 201 0.74 -9.05 35.68
C LYS A 201 -0.07 -7.75 35.56
N LEU A 202 0.53 -6.57 35.34
CA LEU A 202 -0.20 -5.32 35.11
C LEU A 202 -1.13 -5.41 33.89
N ILE A 203 -0.64 -6.05 32.83
CA ILE A 203 -1.42 -6.44 31.66
C ILE A 203 -1.90 -7.88 31.84
N ASN A 204 -2.54 -8.17 32.98
CA ASN A 204 -2.96 -9.53 33.31
C ASN A 204 -3.80 -10.15 32.18
N HIS A 205 -3.42 -11.36 31.78
CA HIS A 205 -4.06 -12.22 30.77
C HIS A 205 -5.55 -12.52 31.04
N ASN A 206 -6.01 -12.29 32.28
CA ASN A 206 -7.37 -12.58 32.75
C ASN A 206 -8.25 -11.34 32.97
N THR A 207 -7.79 -10.12 32.67
CA THR A 207 -8.66 -8.95 32.82
C THR A 207 -9.67 -8.90 31.69
N SER A 208 -10.89 -9.31 32.03
CA SER A 208 -12.12 -8.99 31.32
C SER A 208 -12.12 -7.51 30.97
N GLY A 209 -12.08 -7.23 29.68
CA GLY A 209 -12.16 -5.89 29.12
C GLY A 209 -13.02 -5.96 27.87
N THR A 210 -13.77 -4.92 27.58
CA THR A 210 -14.61 -4.86 26.37
C THR A 210 -13.77 -4.95 25.10
N VAL A 211 -14.43 -5.22 23.98
CA VAL A 211 -13.76 -5.33 22.68
C VAL A 211 -13.12 -4.00 22.26
N LEU A 212 -13.74 -2.87 22.59
CA LEU A 212 -13.19 -1.55 22.32
C LEU A 212 -11.90 -1.30 23.10
N VAL A 213 -11.86 -1.67 24.39
CA VAL A 213 -10.64 -1.58 25.21
C VAL A 213 -9.49 -2.36 24.58
N ASN A 214 -9.77 -3.58 24.09
CA ASN A 214 -8.76 -4.40 23.42
C ASN A 214 -8.26 -3.78 22.11
N TRP A 215 -9.15 -3.15 21.32
CA TRP A 215 -8.74 -2.44 20.10
C TRP A 215 -7.86 -1.23 20.40
N ILE A 216 -8.22 -0.44 21.41
CA ILE A 216 -7.43 0.72 21.86
C ILE A 216 -6.05 0.26 22.31
N LEU A 217 -5.97 -0.77 23.17
CA LEU A 217 -4.72 -1.33 23.64
C LEU A 217 -3.86 -1.85 22.49
N TYR A 218 -4.44 -2.62 21.57
CA TYR A 218 -3.72 -3.10 20.39
C TYR A 218 -3.14 -1.96 19.55
N LEU A 219 -3.91 -0.89 19.30
CA LEU A 219 -3.44 0.26 18.53
C LEU A 219 -2.34 1.03 19.27
N ILE A 220 -2.40 1.14 20.61
CA ILE A 220 -1.32 1.71 21.42
C ILE A 220 -0.06 0.85 21.29
N PHE A 221 -0.12 -0.46 21.50
CA PHE A 221 1.09 -1.29 21.40
C PHE A 221 1.74 -1.25 20.02
N THR A 222 0.91 -1.21 18.98
CA THR A 222 1.38 -1.44 17.61
C THR A 222 1.79 -0.20 16.83
N HIS A 223 1.75 1.00 17.43
CA HIS A 223 2.02 2.24 16.69
C HIS A 223 3.49 2.40 16.26
N HIS A 224 4.45 1.80 16.98
CA HIS A 224 5.85 1.74 16.53
C HIS A 224 6.28 0.37 16.01
N LYS A 225 5.82 -0.71 16.67
CA LYS A 225 6.25 -2.07 16.37
C LYS A 225 5.13 -3.07 16.60
N LEU A 226 5.01 -4.08 15.74
CA LEU A 226 4.14 -5.22 15.99
C LEU A 226 4.77 -6.15 17.05
N PRO A 227 3.97 -6.77 17.92
CA PRO A 227 4.46 -7.76 18.87
C PRO A 227 5.20 -8.87 18.12
N TYR A 228 6.40 -9.21 18.60
CA TYR A 228 7.26 -10.19 17.96
C TYR A 228 7.60 -11.33 18.92
N LEU A 229 7.40 -12.57 18.45
CA LEU A 229 7.62 -13.79 19.20
C LEU A 229 8.87 -14.52 18.70
N THR A 230 9.90 -14.58 19.55
CA THR A 230 11.11 -15.38 19.30
C THR A 230 10.86 -16.89 19.42
N ASN A 231 9.92 -17.31 20.27
CA ASN A 231 9.62 -18.71 20.51
C ASN A 231 8.71 -19.29 19.42
N ARG A 232 9.30 -20.05 18.49
CA ARG A 232 8.58 -20.70 17.37
C ARG A 232 7.47 -21.66 17.82
N ASN A 233 7.62 -22.34 18.96
CA ASN A 233 6.58 -23.27 19.44
C ASN A 233 5.32 -22.52 19.86
N LYS A 234 5.48 -21.39 20.58
CA LYS A 234 4.36 -20.49 20.90
C LYS A 234 3.79 -19.85 19.64
N PHE A 235 4.64 -19.38 18.73
CA PHE A 235 4.20 -18.78 17.46
C PHE A 235 3.34 -19.74 16.62
N ASN A 236 3.71 -21.01 16.51
CA ASN A 236 2.93 -22.03 15.78
C ASN A 236 1.58 -22.37 16.45
N GLN A 237 1.35 -21.91 17.68
CA GLN A 237 0.06 -21.99 18.35
C GLN A 237 -0.82 -20.75 18.07
N ILE A 238 -0.29 -19.72 17.41
CA ILE A 238 -1.03 -18.53 17.02
C ILE A 238 -1.49 -18.70 15.56
N SER A 239 -2.78 -18.98 15.40
CA SER A 239 -3.46 -19.00 14.10
C SER A 239 -4.88 -18.48 14.28
N GLU A 240 -5.54 -18.08 13.20
CA GLU A 240 -6.95 -17.66 13.26
C GLU A 240 -7.89 -18.78 13.74
N GLU A 241 -7.49 -20.04 13.60
CA GLU A 241 -8.23 -21.18 14.14
C GLU A 241 -8.08 -21.31 15.67
N LYS A 242 -6.90 -20.99 16.20
CA LYS A 242 -6.57 -21.15 17.62
C LYS A 242 -6.83 -19.88 18.44
N ILE A 243 -6.70 -18.73 17.80
CA ILE A 243 -6.83 -17.38 18.35
C ILE A 243 -7.72 -16.58 17.39
N PRO A 244 -9.05 -16.84 17.42
CA PRO A 244 -9.98 -16.29 16.44
C PRO A 244 -10.30 -14.82 16.67
N THR A 245 -10.08 -14.30 17.90
CA THR A 245 -10.38 -12.91 18.24
C THR A 245 -9.15 -12.16 18.75
N LEU A 246 -9.20 -10.84 18.67
CA LEU A 246 -8.19 -9.98 19.30
C LEU A 246 -8.17 -10.10 20.82
N TYR A 247 -9.32 -10.41 21.42
CA TYR A 247 -9.38 -10.70 22.86
C TYR A 247 -8.48 -11.89 23.19
N ASP A 248 -8.55 -12.96 22.40
CA ASP A 248 -7.71 -14.15 22.56
C ASP A 248 -6.23 -13.85 22.29
N LEU A 249 -5.93 -12.93 21.36
CA LEU A 249 -4.55 -12.51 21.10
C LEU A 249 -4.00 -11.68 22.26
N TYR A 250 -4.78 -10.71 22.74
CA TYR A 250 -4.39 -9.83 23.85
C TYR A 250 -4.27 -10.60 25.16
N SER A 251 -5.13 -11.60 25.39
CA SER A 251 -5.06 -12.45 26.57
C SER A 251 -3.78 -13.29 26.63
N ILE A 252 -2.95 -13.31 25.58
CA ILE A 252 -1.63 -13.95 25.60
C ILE A 252 -0.47 -12.99 25.30
N LEU A 253 -0.72 -11.71 25.02
CA LEU A 253 0.31 -10.70 24.77
C LEU A 253 1.16 -10.49 26.04
N ASP A 254 2.48 -10.48 25.86
CA ASP A 254 3.44 -10.38 26.96
C ASP A 254 4.47 -9.28 26.62
N VAL A 255 4.92 -8.54 27.63
CA VAL A 255 5.92 -7.47 27.48
C VAL A 255 7.22 -7.98 26.84
N LYS A 256 7.53 -9.26 27.05
CA LYS A 256 8.68 -9.96 26.45
C LYS A 256 8.57 -10.10 24.92
N TRP A 257 7.44 -9.76 24.30
CA TRP A 257 7.26 -9.82 22.85
C TRP A 257 7.83 -8.58 22.12
N GLY A 258 9.00 -8.14 22.57
CA GLY A 258 9.74 -7.04 21.97
C GLY A 258 9.50 -5.66 22.58
N TYR A 259 8.88 -5.57 23.77
CA TYR A 259 8.66 -4.31 24.51
C TYR A 259 9.54 -4.17 25.76
N LEU A 260 10.20 -5.24 26.20
CA LEU A 260 11.16 -5.25 27.32
C LEU A 260 12.60 -5.37 26.79
N ASN A 261 13.44 -4.38 27.07
CA ASN A 261 14.85 -4.34 26.67
C ASN A 261 15.81 -4.54 27.86
N ASP A 262 15.50 -3.95 29.03
CA ASP A 262 16.34 -4.03 30.23
C ASP A 262 15.45 -4.28 31.45
N ILE A 263 15.59 -5.49 32.00
CA ILE A 263 14.83 -5.97 33.15
C ILE A 263 15.17 -5.20 34.42
N GLU A 264 16.46 -4.94 34.66
CA GLU A 264 16.95 -4.38 35.93
C GLU A 264 16.55 -2.92 36.09
N LYS A 265 16.30 -2.23 34.97
CA LYS A 265 15.90 -0.82 34.95
C LYS A 265 14.42 -0.61 34.66
N ALA A 266 13.63 -1.67 34.49
CA ALA A 266 12.22 -1.58 34.11
C ALA A 266 11.38 -0.75 35.08
N GLU A 267 11.63 -0.87 36.39
CA GLU A 267 10.92 -0.14 37.45
C GLU A 267 11.01 1.38 37.28
N LYS A 268 12.15 1.89 36.79
CA LYS A 268 12.39 3.32 36.58
C LYS A 268 11.52 3.95 35.49
N CYS A 269 10.92 3.13 34.63
CA CYS A 269 9.97 3.59 33.61
C CYS A 269 8.57 3.88 34.17
N PHE A 270 8.34 3.63 35.47
CA PHE A 270 7.06 3.85 36.15
C PHE A 270 7.11 4.94 37.22
N ASP A 271 8.17 5.74 37.22
CA ASP A 271 8.30 6.96 38.02
C ASP A 271 7.81 8.18 37.22
N PHE A 272 6.96 9.00 37.83
CA PHE A 272 6.32 10.18 37.21
C PHE A 272 6.43 11.40 38.14
N SER A 273 7.66 11.80 38.50
CA SER A 273 7.92 12.90 39.44
C SER A 273 7.34 14.25 39.00
N LYS A 274 7.12 14.42 37.70
CA LYS A 274 6.57 15.64 37.08
C LYS A 274 5.05 15.62 36.94
N GLY A 275 4.37 14.63 37.52
CA GLY A 275 2.93 14.46 37.40
C GLY A 275 2.51 13.78 36.08
N PHE A 276 1.22 13.73 35.86
CA PHE A 276 0.62 13.14 34.66
C PHE A 276 -0.10 14.22 33.84
N LEU A 277 -0.58 13.85 32.66
CA LEU A 277 -1.09 14.79 31.67
C LEU A 277 -2.46 15.37 32.05
N GLU A 278 -3.19 14.78 33.00
CA GLU A 278 -4.48 15.30 33.47
C GLU A 278 -4.40 16.62 34.23
N ASP A 279 -3.21 17.00 34.69
CA ASP A 279 -3.02 18.33 35.28
C ASP A 279 -3.34 19.41 34.24
N SER A 280 -3.09 19.16 32.95
CA SER A 280 -3.49 20.08 31.87
C SER A 280 -5.00 20.05 31.62
N ASN A 281 -5.64 21.20 31.82
CA ASN A 281 -7.05 21.40 31.47
C ASN A 281 -7.32 21.16 29.97
N ARG A 282 -6.40 21.57 29.10
CA ARG A 282 -6.53 21.38 27.65
C ARG A 282 -6.51 19.89 27.28
N PHE A 283 -5.66 19.10 27.95
CA PHE A 283 -5.62 17.66 27.75
C PHE A 283 -6.92 17.00 28.21
N LYS A 284 -7.42 17.34 29.41
CA LYS A 284 -8.71 16.84 29.93
C LYS A 284 -9.89 17.16 29.00
N GLU A 285 -9.96 18.38 28.49
CA GLU A 285 -11.00 18.77 27.53
C GLU A 285 -10.96 17.95 26.24
N GLU A 286 -9.77 17.73 25.67
CA GLU A 286 -9.63 16.91 24.47
C GLU A 286 -9.89 15.42 24.73
N LEU A 287 -9.53 14.92 25.92
CA LEU A 287 -9.84 13.55 26.36
C LEU A 287 -11.35 13.34 26.47
N SER A 288 -12.06 14.25 27.14
CA SER A 288 -13.51 14.25 27.26
C SER A 288 -14.19 14.31 25.88
N LYS A 289 -13.74 15.19 24.98
CA LYS A 289 -14.25 15.25 23.59
C LYS A 289 -14.04 13.94 22.82
N CYS A 290 -12.89 13.28 22.99
CA CYS A 290 -12.60 12.01 22.34
C CYS A 290 -13.42 10.86 22.94
N ALA A 291 -13.60 10.83 24.27
CA ALA A 291 -14.45 9.87 24.95
C ALA A 291 -15.92 9.99 24.49
N ASN A 292 -16.46 11.21 24.41
CA ASN A 292 -17.80 11.46 23.89
C ASN A 292 -17.95 11.01 22.43
N SER A 293 -16.92 11.24 21.60
CA SER A 293 -16.92 10.75 20.22
C SER A 293 -16.95 9.21 20.13
N LEU A 294 -16.36 8.50 21.10
CA LEU A 294 -16.42 7.04 21.18
C LEU A 294 -17.78 6.54 21.68
N LEU A 295 -18.37 7.22 22.69
CA LEU A 295 -19.72 6.92 23.19
C LEU A 295 -20.75 6.96 22.06
N GLU A 296 -20.71 7.99 21.22
CA GLU A 296 -21.62 8.15 20.08
C GLU A 296 -21.57 6.99 19.08
N VAL A 297 -20.45 6.28 18.97
CA VAL A 297 -20.23 5.22 17.98
C VAL A 297 -20.28 3.81 18.55
N LEU A 298 -20.50 3.64 19.87
CA LEU A 298 -20.63 2.33 20.52
C LEU A 298 -21.64 1.39 19.82
N PRO A 299 -22.82 1.85 19.35
CA PRO A 299 -23.77 0.96 18.67
C PRO A 299 -23.20 0.28 17.42
N LEU A 300 -22.21 0.90 16.76
CA LEU A 300 -21.56 0.36 15.56
C LEU A 300 -20.51 -0.71 15.88
N ILE A 301 -20.01 -0.78 17.11
CA ILE A 301 -18.96 -1.73 17.51
C ILE A 301 -19.48 -3.17 17.46
N ASN A 302 -20.70 -3.41 17.94
CA ASN A 302 -21.31 -4.75 17.90
C ASN A 302 -21.47 -5.23 16.45
N ASP A 303 -21.94 -4.37 15.54
CA ASP A 303 -22.08 -4.71 14.12
C ASP A 303 -20.71 -4.99 13.45
N ILE A 304 -19.65 -4.27 13.83
CA ILE A 304 -18.27 -4.56 13.37
C ILE A 304 -17.82 -5.95 13.81
N GLN A 305 -18.17 -6.39 15.02
CA GLN A 305 -17.81 -7.71 15.51
C GLN A 305 -18.57 -8.82 14.77
N GLU A 306 -19.89 -8.70 14.64
CA GLU A 306 -20.73 -9.68 13.96
C GLU A 306 -20.29 -9.88 12.50
N LYS A 307 -19.94 -8.78 11.82
CA LYS A 307 -19.45 -8.81 10.43
C LYS A 307 -17.95 -9.11 10.28
N LYS A 308 -17.24 -9.36 11.39
CA LYS A 308 -15.80 -9.65 11.44
C LYS A 308 -14.92 -8.57 10.77
N LEU A 309 -15.29 -7.30 10.96
CA LEU A 309 -14.65 -6.16 10.28
C LEU A 309 -13.45 -5.58 11.04
N TRP A 310 -13.17 -6.07 12.25
CA TRP A 310 -12.16 -5.51 13.15
C TRP A 310 -10.78 -5.36 12.50
N ARG A 311 -10.35 -6.31 11.66
CA ARG A 311 -9.04 -6.28 10.97
C ARG A 311 -8.89 -5.01 10.13
N LEU A 312 -9.92 -4.69 9.38
CA LEU A 312 -9.95 -3.53 8.48
C LEU A 312 -10.04 -2.22 9.27
N ILE A 313 -10.87 -2.18 10.33
CA ILE A 313 -11.01 -1.01 11.21
C ILE A 313 -9.70 -0.67 11.91
N ILE A 314 -9.02 -1.67 12.48
CA ILE A 314 -7.72 -1.49 13.14
C ILE A 314 -6.66 -1.11 12.14
N ASN A 315 -6.61 -1.76 10.98
CA ASN A 315 -5.62 -1.43 9.97
C ASN A 315 -5.74 0.04 9.51
N TYR A 316 -6.95 0.50 9.19
CA TYR A 316 -7.16 1.91 8.83
C TYR A 316 -6.86 2.87 9.97
N SER A 317 -7.24 2.53 11.20
CA SER A 317 -6.97 3.39 12.37
C SER A 317 -5.48 3.49 12.64
N ARG A 318 -4.75 2.36 12.57
CA ARG A 318 -3.30 2.29 12.73
C ARG A 318 -2.57 3.12 11.68
N ILE A 319 -2.98 3.04 10.41
CA ILE A 319 -2.44 3.92 9.35
C ILE A 319 -2.64 5.40 9.72
N CYS A 320 -3.84 5.77 10.18
CA CYS A 320 -4.14 7.17 10.52
C CYS A 320 -3.32 7.69 11.70
N ILE A 321 -3.15 6.87 12.75
CA ILE A 321 -2.40 7.22 13.96
C ILE A 321 -0.92 7.41 13.63
N ILE A 322 -0.30 6.42 12.98
CA ILE A 322 1.14 6.46 12.68
C ILE A 322 1.46 7.55 11.65
N LEU A 323 0.59 7.75 10.65
CA LEU A 323 0.76 8.85 9.70
C LEU A 323 0.55 10.22 10.36
N GLY A 324 -0.36 10.32 11.32
CA GLY A 324 -0.59 11.52 12.10
C GLY A 324 0.61 11.87 12.98
N ASP A 325 1.14 10.89 13.70
CA ASP A 325 2.36 11.02 14.50
C ASP A 325 3.57 11.40 13.63
N HIS A 326 3.81 10.68 12.52
CA HIS A 326 4.88 11.02 11.58
C HIS A 326 4.77 12.47 11.08
N PHE A 327 3.57 12.90 10.68
CA PHE A 327 3.34 14.26 10.21
C PHE A 327 3.64 15.32 11.26
N ILE A 328 3.11 15.18 12.48
CA ILE A 328 3.32 16.14 13.57
C ILE A 328 4.77 16.12 14.03
N SER A 329 5.36 14.94 14.20
CA SER A 329 6.77 14.79 14.54
C SER A 329 7.66 15.50 13.53
N SER A 330 7.41 15.37 12.23
CA SER A 330 8.24 15.99 11.17
C SER A 330 8.19 17.54 11.07
N MET A 331 7.27 18.22 11.76
CA MET A 331 7.15 19.68 11.67
C MET A 331 8.33 20.39 12.34
N ASN A 332 8.94 21.37 11.66
CA ASN A 332 10.07 22.15 12.22
C ASN A 332 9.64 23.27 13.19
N GLU A 333 8.39 23.72 13.12
CA GLU A 333 7.90 24.78 13.99
C GLU A 333 7.65 24.25 15.40
N SER A 334 8.14 24.98 16.41
CA SER A 334 7.79 24.70 17.80
C SER A 334 6.29 24.86 17.99
N LEU A 335 5.61 23.80 18.42
CA LEU A 335 4.20 23.88 18.80
C LEU A 335 4.07 24.84 19.98
N LYS A 336 3.63 26.08 19.74
CA LYS A 336 3.48 27.11 20.78
C LYS A 336 2.56 26.60 21.89
N THR A 337 3.01 26.64 23.14
CA THR A 337 2.19 26.29 24.31
C THR A 337 1.56 27.53 24.92
N SER A 338 0.27 27.42 25.27
CA SER A 338 -0.40 28.29 26.24
C SER A 338 -0.43 27.67 27.63
N ASP A 339 -0.14 26.37 27.75
CA ASP A 339 -0.18 25.62 29.01
C ASP A 339 1.14 25.76 29.77
N THR A 340 1.03 26.16 31.04
CA THR A 340 2.15 26.26 31.98
C THR A 340 2.33 24.99 32.81
N GLU A 341 1.26 24.20 32.96
CA GLU A 341 1.25 22.89 33.63
C GLU A 341 1.93 21.86 32.71
N ASN A 342 2.83 21.04 33.24
CA ASN A 342 3.61 20.05 32.48
C ASN A 342 4.51 20.63 31.36
N ALA A 343 4.88 21.91 31.44
CA ALA A 343 5.78 22.58 30.47
C ALA A 343 7.18 21.95 30.39
N GLU A 344 7.53 21.09 31.35
CA GLU A 344 8.80 20.36 31.37
C GLU A 344 8.75 19.00 30.65
N LEU A 345 7.57 18.49 30.29
CA LEU A 345 7.44 17.22 29.58
C LEU A 345 7.50 17.42 28.07
N TYR A 346 8.41 16.70 27.41
CA TYR A 346 8.60 16.76 25.95
C TYR A 346 8.42 15.40 25.30
N ALA A 347 7.94 15.40 24.06
CA ALA A 347 7.74 14.18 23.26
C ALA A 347 8.98 13.78 22.46
N ASN A 348 9.75 14.77 21.98
CA ASN A 348 10.87 14.55 21.07
C ASN A 348 11.91 15.68 21.10
N THR A 349 13.03 15.44 20.41
CA THR A 349 14.13 16.37 20.17
C THR A 349 14.32 16.61 18.67
N ASN A 350 14.96 17.72 18.31
CA ASN A 350 15.44 17.94 16.95
C ASN A 350 16.77 17.18 16.72
N LYS A 351 17.29 17.23 15.48
CA LYS A 351 18.58 16.59 15.12
C LYS A 351 19.78 17.10 15.93
N GLU A 352 19.68 18.31 16.48
CA GLU A 352 20.70 18.95 17.32
C GLU A 352 20.51 18.62 18.82
N LYS A 353 19.58 17.70 19.16
CA LYS A 353 19.18 17.32 20.52
C LYS A 353 18.49 18.40 21.36
N ASN A 354 18.03 19.48 20.73
CA ASN A 354 17.21 20.46 21.41
C ASN A 354 15.79 19.93 21.56
N LEU A 355 15.20 20.12 22.76
CA LEU A 355 13.81 19.77 23.04
C LEU A 355 12.88 20.53 22.07
N LYS A 356 12.02 19.79 21.37
CA LYS A 356 11.30 20.30 20.19
C LYS A 356 9.81 20.49 20.45
N GLN A 357 9.13 19.46 20.94
CA GLN A 357 7.67 19.48 21.12
C GLN A 357 7.27 19.12 22.55
N PRO A 358 6.54 19.99 23.27
CA PRO A 358 5.92 19.66 24.55
C PRO A 358 4.93 18.50 24.41
N LEU A 359 4.91 17.59 25.38
CA LEU A 359 4.22 16.29 25.28
C LEU A 359 2.70 16.44 25.09
N VAL A 360 2.04 17.26 25.93
CA VAL A 360 0.59 17.52 25.82
C VAL A 360 0.22 18.07 24.45
N ASN A 361 0.99 19.05 23.95
CA ASN A 361 0.76 19.64 22.64
C ASN A 361 0.92 18.62 21.52
N HIS A 362 1.98 17.81 21.57
CA HIS A 362 2.22 16.75 20.61
C HIS A 362 1.02 15.79 20.55
N LEU A 363 0.57 15.25 21.68
CA LEU A 363 -0.55 14.31 21.75
C LEU A 363 -1.86 14.89 21.21
N ILE A 364 -2.18 16.14 21.56
CA ILE A 364 -3.39 16.82 21.07
C ILE A 364 -3.31 17.04 19.56
N GLU A 365 -2.17 17.47 19.03
CA GLU A 365 -2.02 17.70 17.59
C GLU A 365 -2.01 16.37 16.81
N VAL A 366 -1.40 15.30 17.35
CA VAL A 366 -1.48 13.94 16.76
C VAL A 366 -2.92 13.44 16.75
N SER A 367 -3.68 13.63 17.83
CA SER A 367 -5.11 13.29 17.88
C SER A 367 -5.92 14.01 16.79
N LYS A 368 -5.79 15.34 16.70
CA LYS A 368 -6.48 16.16 15.69
C LYS A 368 -6.07 15.77 14.27
N GLN A 369 -4.78 15.52 14.06
CA GLN A 369 -4.24 15.16 12.77
C GLN A 369 -4.69 13.76 12.34
N SER A 370 -4.70 12.78 13.24
CA SER A 370 -5.22 11.43 13.00
C SER A 370 -6.72 11.45 12.67
N LYS A 371 -7.50 12.27 13.39
CA LYS A 371 -8.92 12.56 13.10
C LYS A 371 -9.13 13.21 11.73
N LYS A 372 -8.18 14.03 11.29
CA LYS A 372 -8.22 14.70 10.00
C LYS A 372 -7.84 13.76 8.86
N ILE A 373 -6.80 12.94 9.01
CA ILE A 373 -6.37 11.93 8.05
C ILE A 373 -7.48 10.90 7.83
N SER A 374 -8.09 10.38 8.89
CA SER A 374 -9.20 9.41 8.81
C SER A 374 -10.35 9.92 7.93
N ARG A 375 -10.74 11.18 8.05
CA ARG A 375 -11.77 11.80 7.18
C ARG A 375 -11.44 11.74 5.68
N TYR A 376 -10.16 11.63 5.32
CA TYR A 376 -9.70 11.55 3.95
C TYR A 376 -9.46 10.12 3.44
N LEU A 377 -9.63 9.07 4.25
CA LEU A 377 -9.54 7.67 3.79
C LEU A 377 -10.39 7.37 2.54
N PRO A 378 -11.66 7.83 2.43
CA PRO A 378 -12.43 7.65 1.20
C PRO A 378 -11.78 8.31 -0.03
N ARG A 379 -11.03 9.40 0.17
CA ARG A 379 -10.29 10.07 -0.91
C ARG A 379 -8.98 9.35 -1.25
N PHE A 380 -8.36 8.64 -0.32
CA PHE A 380 -7.30 7.70 -0.68
C PHE A 380 -7.83 6.57 -1.56
N GLU A 381 -9.05 6.10 -1.34
CA GLU A 381 -9.65 5.02 -2.12
C GLU A 381 -10.07 5.45 -3.54
N TYR A 382 -10.59 6.67 -3.72
CA TYR A 382 -11.22 7.11 -4.99
C TYR A 382 -10.76 8.48 -5.52
N GLY A 383 -9.92 9.20 -4.79
CA GLY A 383 -9.58 10.60 -5.06
C GLY A 383 -8.34 10.80 -5.95
N PHE A 384 -7.70 9.72 -6.38
CA PHE A 384 -6.54 9.78 -7.27
C PHE A 384 -6.94 9.72 -8.74
N GLU A 385 -6.15 10.39 -9.58
CA GLU A 385 -6.29 10.32 -11.04
C GLU A 385 -5.83 8.95 -11.57
N SER A 386 -6.41 8.56 -12.69
CA SER A 386 -6.05 7.35 -13.45
C SER A 386 -5.48 7.77 -14.81
N ALA A 387 -4.60 6.93 -15.39
CA ALA A 387 -4.16 7.12 -16.75
C ALA A 387 -5.34 6.85 -17.69
N GLN A 388 -5.60 7.73 -18.64
CA GLN A 388 -6.73 7.64 -19.57
C GLN A 388 -6.24 7.77 -21.01
N ASP A 389 -7.10 7.40 -21.96
CA ASP A 389 -6.87 7.61 -23.39
C ASP A 389 -5.56 6.95 -23.91
N ILE A 390 -5.20 5.80 -23.32
CA ILE A 390 -4.01 5.03 -23.67
C ILE A 390 -4.23 4.31 -25.02
N LYS A 391 -3.86 4.98 -26.12
CA LYS A 391 -4.11 4.52 -27.49
C LYS A 391 -3.63 3.11 -27.77
N LYS A 392 -2.45 2.76 -27.26
CA LYS A 392 -1.83 1.45 -27.50
C LYS A 392 -2.63 0.29 -26.92
N LEU A 393 -3.30 0.49 -25.78
CA LEU A 393 -4.16 -0.53 -25.17
C LEU A 393 -5.53 -0.64 -25.87
N LYS A 394 -5.99 0.44 -26.51
CA LYS A 394 -7.21 0.43 -27.35
C LYS A 394 -6.99 -0.18 -28.74
N ALA A 395 -5.76 -0.19 -29.23
CA ALA A 395 -5.42 -0.72 -30.55
C ALA A 395 -5.55 -2.26 -30.61
N LYS A 396 -5.98 -2.77 -31.77
CA LYS A 396 -5.98 -4.21 -32.07
C LYS A 396 -4.57 -4.77 -31.95
N SER A 397 -4.47 -5.93 -31.33
CA SER A 397 -3.22 -6.67 -31.21
C SER A 397 -2.76 -7.19 -32.58
N PRO A 398 -1.45 -7.34 -32.80
CA PRO A 398 -0.93 -8.06 -33.95
C PRO A 398 -1.48 -9.50 -34.02
N PRO A 399 -1.47 -10.16 -35.20
CA PRO A 399 -2.05 -11.49 -35.38
C PRO A 399 -1.57 -12.53 -34.34
N ASP A 400 -0.27 -12.54 -34.04
CA ASP A 400 0.35 -13.46 -33.07
C ASP A 400 -0.12 -13.22 -31.62
N PHE A 401 -0.65 -12.02 -31.35
CA PHE A 401 -1.12 -11.58 -30.03
C PHE A 401 -2.64 -11.39 -29.99
N LYS A 402 -3.38 -11.90 -30.98
CA LYS A 402 -4.85 -11.76 -31.07
C LYS A 402 -5.58 -12.27 -29.81
N TRP A 403 -5.00 -13.25 -29.11
CA TRP A 403 -5.52 -13.78 -27.86
C TRP A 403 -5.74 -12.68 -26.80
N GLN A 404 -4.92 -11.63 -26.80
CA GLN A 404 -5.05 -10.50 -25.87
C GLN A 404 -6.36 -9.74 -26.08
N ASP A 405 -6.80 -9.59 -27.32
CA ASP A 405 -8.07 -8.93 -27.65
C ASP A 405 -9.25 -9.85 -27.32
N ASN A 406 -9.14 -11.15 -27.60
CA ASN A 406 -10.15 -12.13 -27.20
C ASN A 406 -10.35 -12.13 -25.67
N ALA A 407 -9.26 -12.07 -24.90
CA ALA A 407 -9.32 -12.00 -23.45
C ALA A 407 -10.08 -10.74 -22.97
N VAL A 408 -9.78 -9.58 -23.56
CA VAL A 408 -10.50 -8.33 -23.28
C VAL A 408 -11.99 -8.45 -23.60
N GLU A 409 -12.34 -8.99 -24.77
CA GLU A 409 -13.74 -9.16 -25.16
C GLU A 409 -14.50 -10.08 -24.20
N THR A 410 -13.90 -11.21 -23.81
CA THR A 410 -14.51 -12.16 -22.89
C THR A 410 -14.72 -11.55 -21.51
N VAL A 411 -13.73 -10.83 -20.99
CA VAL A 411 -13.83 -10.17 -19.68
C VAL A 411 -14.90 -9.07 -19.70
N LYS A 412 -14.95 -8.24 -20.75
CA LYS A 412 -16.00 -7.21 -20.91
C LYS A 412 -17.40 -7.80 -20.98
N LYS A 413 -17.59 -8.90 -21.72
CA LYS A 413 -18.90 -9.60 -21.81
C LYS A 413 -19.39 -10.09 -20.44
N ASN A 414 -18.48 -10.44 -19.54
CA ASN A 414 -18.80 -10.94 -18.20
C ASN A 414 -18.87 -9.84 -17.13
N GLN A 415 -18.50 -8.59 -17.47
CA GLN A 415 -18.57 -7.46 -16.55
C GLN A 415 -20.00 -6.94 -16.43
N LYS A 416 -20.76 -7.52 -15.50
CA LYS A 416 -22.15 -7.12 -15.23
C LYS A 416 -22.27 -5.83 -14.41
N ASN A 417 -21.31 -5.57 -13.52
CA ASN A 417 -21.29 -4.41 -12.65
C ASN A 417 -19.86 -3.88 -12.50
N GLU A 418 -19.58 -2.73 -13.10
CA GLU A 418 -18.25 -2.09 -13.06
C GLU A 418 -17.89 -1.51 -11.69
N PHE A 419 -18.86 -1.36 -10.78
CA PHE A 419 -18.63 -0.80 -9.45
C PHE A 419 -18.19 -1.84 -8.41
N ILE A 420 -18.31 -3.13 -8.74
CA ILE A 420 -17.90 -4.23 -7.85
C ILE A 420 -16.53 -4.75 -8.30
N ASN A 421 -15.50 -4.44 -7.52
CA ASN A 421 -14.14 -4.91 -7.73
C ASN A 421 -13.96 -6.32 -7.12
N ASN A 422 -14.52 -7.35 -7.75
CA ASN A 422 -14.46 -8.74 -7.27
C ASN A 422 -13.71 -9.67 -8.23
N TRP A 423 -12.60 -9.19 -8.81
CA TRP A 423 -11.87 -9.90 -9.87
C TRP A 423 -10.54 -10.49 -9.40
N PHE A 424 -10.40 -11.80 -9.56
CA PHE A 424 -9.16 -12.54 -9.37
C PHE A 424 -8.73 -13.17 -10.71
N ILE A 425 -7.56 -12.81 -11.21
CA ILE A 425 -7.14 -13.12 -12.57
C ILE A 425 -5.86 -13.93 -12.56
N ILE A 426 -5.85 -15.03 -13.31
CA ILE A 426 -4.74 -15.96 -13.44
C ILE A 426 -4.33 -15.95 -14.92
N ASN A 427 -3.26 -15.22 -15.22
CA ASN A 427 -2.68 -15.21 -16.56
C ASN A 427 -1.57 -16.27 -16.64
N MET A 428 -1.88 -17.36 -17.34
CA MET A 428 -0.99 -18.49 -17.57
C MET A 428 -0.37 -18.49 -18.98
N ALA A 429 -0.42 -17.40 -19.73
CA ALA A 429 0.11 -17.37 -21.09
C ALA A 429 1.62 -17.73 -21.11
N SER A 430 2.03 -18.51 -22.12
CA SER A 430 3.41 -18.98 -22.22
C SER A 430 4.43 -17.83 -22.37
N THR A 431 5.69 -18.09 -22.03
CA THR A 431 6.79 -17.13 -22.19
C THR A 431 6.85 -16.61 -23.62
N GLY A 432 7.04 -15.29 -23.78
CA GLY A 432 7.08 -14.63 -25.08
C GLY A 432 5.71 -14.30 -25.71
N GLN A 433 4.59 -14.72 -25.14
CA GLN A 433 3.25 -14.46 -25.69
C GLN A 433 2.69 -13.05 -25.39
N GLY A 434 3.49 -12.18 -24.78
CA GLY A 434 3.09 -10.79 -24.52
C GLY A 434 2.24 -10.56 -23.27
N LYS A 435 2.43 -11.36 -22.21
CA LYS A 435 1.74 -11.25 -20.89
C LYS A 435 1.58 -9.80 -20.41
N THR A 436 2.66 -9.02 -20.43
CA THR A 436 2.66 -7.62 -19.96
C THR A 436 1.56 -6.75 -20.58
N ILE A 437 1.38 -6.82 -21.91
CA ILE A 437 0.38 -6.01 -22.61
C ILE A 437 -1.01 -6.56 -22.33
N ALA A 438 -1.17 -7.88 -22.29
CA ALA A 438 -2.41 -8.54 -21.94
C ALA A 438 -2.90 -8.12 -20.55
N ASN A 439 -2.02 -8.11 -19.56
CA ASN A 439 -2.32 -7.72 -18.18
C ASN A 439 -2.88 -6.29 -18.12
N ALA A 440 -2.19 -5.34 -18.76
CA ALA A 440 -2.63 -3.96 -18.85
C ALA A 440 -3.95 -3.80 -19.62
N LYS A 441 -4.13 -4.54 -20.73
CA LYS A 441 -5.37 -4.55 -21.52
C LYS A 441 -6.58 -5.06 -20.73
N ILE A 442 -6.41 -6.15 -19.97
CA ILE A 442 -7.47 -6.74 -19.14
C ILE A 442 -7.87 -5.76 -18.02
N PHE A 443 -6.90 -5.19 -17.29
CA PHE A 443 -7.21 -4.21 -16.24
C PHE A 443 -7.80 -2.91 -16.79
N HIS A 444 -7.33 -2.45 -17.95
CA HIS A 444 -7.93 -1.31 -18.64
C HIS A 444 -9.39 -1.59 -18.99
N ALA A 445 -9.70 -2.79 -19.47
CA ALA A 445 -11.07 -3.22 -19.77
C ALA A 445 -11.97 -3.31 -18.53
N LEU A 446 -11.42 -3.74 -17.39
CA LEU A 446 -12.12 -3.85 -16.11
C LEU A 446 -12.28 -2.53 -15.35
N SER A 447 -11.67 -1.46 -15.83
CA SER A 447 -11.80 -0.13 -15.21
C SER A 447 -13.21 0.45 -15.43
N GLN A 448 -13.57 1.47 -14.64
CA GLN A 448 -14.83 2.19 -14.85
C GLN A 448 -14.85 2.81 -16.25
N GLY A 449 -15.90 2.50 -17.02
CA GLY A 449 -16.05 2.87 -18.42
C GLY A 449 -15.05 2.20 -19.37
N GLY A 450 -14.21 1.27 -18.90
CA GLY A 450 -13.23 0.54 -19.73
C GLY A 450 -12.18 1.43 -20.41
N GLN A 451 -11.88 2.59 -19.84
CA GLN A 451 -11.06 3.66 -20.45
C GLN A 451 -9.95 4.21 -19.56
N SER A 452 -9.79 3.67 -18.35
CA SER A 452 -8.81 4.17 -17.39
C SER A 452 -7.92 3.06 -16.84
N LEU A 453 -6.78 3.44 -16.28
CA LEU A 453 -5.81 2.49 -15.77
C LEU A 453 -5.13 3.05 -14.52
N ARG A 454 -5.18 2.28 -13.44
CA ARG A 454 -4.48 2.57 -12.20
C ARG A 454 -4.13 1.28 -11.48
N PHE A 455 -2.88 0.85 -11.60
CA PHE A 455 -2.41 -0.39 -11.00
C PHE A 455 -0.97 -0.27 -10.51
N THR A 456 -0.59 -1.21 -9.66
CA THR A 456 0.80 -1.50 -9.29
C THR A 456 1.22 -2.81 -9.94
N LEU A 457 2.29 -2.78 -10.73
CA LEU A 457 2.94 -3.95 -11.30
C LEU A 457 4.13 -4.30 -10.42
N ALA A 458 3.98 -5.39 -9.67
CA ALA A 458 4.98 -5.97 -8.81
C ALA A 458 5.69 -7.10 -9.56
N LEU A 459 6.98 -6.92 -9.80
CA LEU A 459 7.81 -7.84 -10.57
C LEU A 459 8.54 -8.81 -9.64
N GLY A 460 8.69 -10.06 -10.11
CA GLY A 460 9.49 -11.14 -9.52
C GLY A 460 10.99 -10.90 -9.38
N LEU A 461 11.48 -9.68 -9.65
CA LEU A 461 12.90 -9.37 -9.72
C LEU A 461 13.41 -8.81 -8.39
N ARG A 462 14.66 -9.12 -8.02
CA ARG A 462 15.31 -8.54 -6.83
C ARG A 462 15.60 -7.04 -6.97
N THR A 463 15.90 -6.57 -8.18
CA THR A 463 16.21 -5.16 -8.45
C THR A 463 15.61 -4.71 -9.76
N LEU A 464 15.08 -3.48 -9.76
CA LEU A 464 14.63 -2.81 -10.97
C LEU A 464 15.61 -1.72 -11.39
N THR A 465 15.95 -1.75 -12.67
CA THR A 465 16.68 -0.67 -13.32
C THR A 465 15.72 0.31 -13.98
N GLN A 466 16.16 1.55 -14.18
CA GLN A 466 15.40 2.55 -14.95
C GLN A 466 15.07 2.04 -16.36
N GLN A 467 16.00 1.30 -16.99
CA GLN A 467 15.83 0.74 -18.33
C GLN A 467 14.67 -0.26 -18.39
N THR A 468 14.54 -1.13 -17.38
CA THR A 468 13.40 -2.05 -17.28
C THR A 468 12.09 -1.28 -17.25
N GLY A 469 12.02 -0.21 -16.46
CA GLY A 469 10.86 0.67 -16.40
C GLY A 469 10.51 1.35 -17.72
N GLU A 470 11.50 1.83 -18.47
CA GLU A 470 11.32 2.41 -19.81
C GLU A 470 10.77 1.39 -20.82
N VAL A 471 11.22 0.13 -20.74
CA VAL A 471 10.70 -0.96 -21.57
C VAL A 471 9.21 -1.16 -21.29
N TYR A 472 8.78 -1.16 -20.02
CA TYR A 472 7.36 -1.27 -19.68
C TYR A 472 6.55 -0.05 -20.12
N SER A 473 7.06 1.17 -19.91
CA SER A 473 6.44 2.41 -20.40
C SER A 473 6.19 2.33 -21.92
N LYS A 474 7.20 1.96 -22.71
CA LYS A 474 7.10 1.77 -24.15
C LYS A 474 6.14 0.64 -24.53
N LYS A 475 6.15 -0.48 -23.80
CA LYS A 475 5.26 -1.64 -24.04
C LYS A 475 3.80 -1.30 -23.82
N ILE A 476 3.46 -0.66 -22.69
CA ILE A 476 2.08 -0.28 -22.34
C ILE A 476 1.63 0.94 -23.17
N GLY A 477 2.57 1.79 -23.59
CA GLY A 477 2.30 3.00 -24.35
C GLY A 477 1.86 4.15 -23.45
N VAL A 478 2.46 4.25 -22.27
CA VAL A 478 2.14 5.26 -21.26
C VAL A 478 3.37 6.13 -21.03
N SER A 479 3.17 7.44 -20.99
CA SER A 479 4.26 8.40 -20.76
C SER A 479 4.82 8.28 -19.35
N ASN A 480 6.08 8.69 -19.14
CA ASN A 480 6.67 8.79 -17.80
C ASN A 480 5.86 9.75 -16.88
N GLN A 481 5.00 10.60 -17.45
CA GLN A 481 4.12 11.44 -16.65
C GLN A 481 3.06 10.64 -15.90
N ASP A 482 2.61 9.49 -16.40
CA ASP A 482 1.57 8.67 -15.75
C ASP A 482 2.12 7.37 -15.13
N LEU A 483 3.43 7.15 -15.25
CA LEU A 483 4.12 5.95 -14.81
C LEU A 483 5.30 6.32 -13.88
N ALA A 484 5.39 5.66 -12.73
CA ALA A 484 6.56 5.73 -11.86
C ALA A 484 7.27 4.38 -11.80
N VAL A 485 8.60 4.42 -11.87
CA VAL A 485 9.47 3.26 -11.66
C VAL A 485 10.16 3.42 -10.33
N ILE A 486 10.03 2.40 -9.50
CA ILE A 486 10.68 2.33 -8.19
C ILE A 486 11.96 1.51 -8.35
N MET A 487 13.06 2.18 -8.05
CA MET A 487 14.40 1.64 -8.08
C MET A 487 14.92 1.54 -6.66
N GLY A 488 15.95 0.71 -6.48
CA GLY A 488 16.49 0.35 -5.18
C GLY A 488 16.20 -1.11 -4.85
N SER A 489 17.13 -1.73 -4.15
CA SER A 489 16.93 -3.01 -3.51
C SER A 489 16.46 -2.76 -2.08
N ASN A 490 15.32 -3.31 -1.71
CA ASN A 490 15.15 -3.77 -0.34
C ASN A 490 16.07 -4.98 -0.22
N VAL A 491 17.37 -4.78 0.01
CA VAL A 491 18.22 -5.90 0.47
C VAL A 491 17.50 -6.42 1.70
N PHE A 492 17.16 -7.71 1.71
CA PHE A 492 16.35 -8.41 2.70
C PHE A 492 16.84 -8.17 4.15
N THR A 493 16.49 -7.02 4.73
CA THR A 493 16.55 -6.74 6.17
C THR A 493 15.25 -7.16 6.88
N LEU A 494 14.41 -7.96 6.21
CA LEU A 494 13.21 -8.54 6.82
C LEU A 494 13.46 -9.94 7.42
N LEU A 495 14.58 -10.59 7.06
CA LEU A 495 14.96 -11.93 7.57
C LEU A 495 16.43 -12.05 8.01
N SER A 496 17.21 -10.98 7.94
CA SER A 496 18.54 -10.95 8.56
C SER A 496 18.36 -10.92 10.08
N GLU A 497 18.55 -12.09 10.70
CA GLU A 497 18.95 -12.37 12.08
C GLU A 497 18.94 -11.11 12.98
N HIS A 498 17.99 -10.92 13.90
CA HIS A 498 18.10 -11.38 15.31
C HIS A 498 19.42 -11.09 16.04
N ASN A 499 20.31 -10.32 15.44
CA ASN A 499 21.35 -9.60 16.11
C ASN A 499 20.84 -8.16 16.28
N ASP A 500 20.37 -7.84 17.48
CA ASP A 500 20.07 -6.47 17.91
C ASP A 500 21.31 -5.53 17.85
N ASN A 501 22.47 -6.03 17.39
CA ASN A 501 23.72 -5.29 17.35
C ASN A 501 23.92 -4.47 16.05
N ASP A 502 23.34 -4.87 14.92
CA ASP A 502 23.57 -4.19 13.61
C ASP A 502 22.47 -3.18 13.22
N VAL A 503 21.47 -2.97 14.08
CA VAL A 503 20.39 -1.98 13.85
C VAL A 503 20.80 -0.56 14.30
N ASN A 504 22.02 -0.39 14.80
CA ASN A 504 22.49 0.88 15.38
C ASN A 504 22.87 1.97 14.36
N GLU A 505 22.78 1.72 13.05
CA GLU A 505 23.09 2.76 12.04
C GLU A 505 21.95 3.76 11.77
N TYR A 506 20.71 3.53 12.26
CA TYR A 506 19.55 4.37 11.88
C TYR A 506 18.90 5.19 13.00
N THR A 507 19.51 5.28 14.19
CA THR A 507 19.13 6.26 15.22
C THR A 507 20.19 7.34 15.40
N GLU A 508 20.73 7.85 14.29
CA GLU A 508 21.45 9.13 14.29
C GLU A 508 20.47 10.28 14.58
N PHE A 509 20.16 10.46 15.87
CA PHE A 509 19.53 11.65 16.47
C PHE A 509 18.19 12.13 15.84
N GLY A 510 17.08 11.81 16.50
CA GLY A 510 15.73 12.28 16.12
C GLY A 510 14.60 11.47 16.77
N SER A 511 13.35 11.77 16.41
CA SER A 511 12.17 10.99 16.81
C SER A 511 12.06 9.69 15.99
N GLU A 512 11.75 8.53 16.61
CA GLU A 512 11.46 7.28 15.86
C GLU A 512 10.32 7.48 14.84
N SER A 513 9.37 8.38 15.14
CA SER A 513 8.26 8.74 14.27
C SER A 513 8.66 9.57 13.04
N GLU A 514 9.87 10.14 13.00
CA GLU A 514 10.39 10.88 11.82
C GLU A 514 11.11 9.98 10.80
N GLU A 515 11.12 8.65 11.02
CA GLU A 515 11.70 7.70 10.06
C GLU A 515 11.05 7.81 8.66
N SER A 516 11.89 7.84 7.63
CA SER A 516 11.45 7.93 6.22
C SER A 516 10.47 6.81 5.87
N LEU A 517 9.25 7.19 5.45
CA LEU A 517 8.22 6.26 5.00
C LEU A 517 8.61 5.52 3.71
N LEU A 518 9.48 6.12 2.89
CA LEU A 518 10.01 5.50 1.66
C LEU A 518 11.17 4.53 1.93
N GLY A 519 11.84 4.63 3.08
CA GLY A 519 13.08 3.90 3.33
C GLY A 519 14.12 4.12 2.22
N HIS A 520 14.54 3.05 1.56
CA HIS A 520 15.54 3.06 0.48
C HIS A 520 14.94 3.17 -0.93
N MET A 521 13.62 3.35 -1.05
CA MET A 521 12.94 3.46 -2.34
C MET A 521 13.35 4.74 -3.06
N TYR A 522 13.89 4.58 -4.27
CA TYR A 522 14.16 5.69 -5.17
C TYR A 522 13.09 5.74 -6.27
N ILE A 523 12.41 6.87 -6.37
CA ILE A 523 11.42 7.11 -7.43
C ILE A 523 12.12 7.89 -8.53
N SER A 524 12.13 7.32 -9.72
CA SER A 524 12.79 7.87 -10.93
C SER A 524 12.28 9.24 -11.39
N ASP A 525 11.23 9.79 -10.79
CA ASP A 525 10.46 10.88 -11.38
C ASP A 525 10.20 12.07 -10.45
N ASP A 526 10.21 13.26 -11.05
CA ASP A 526 9.86 14.51 -10.39
C ASP A 526 8.33 14.68 -10.36
N VAL A 527 7.81 14.97 -9.17
CA VAL A 527 6.39 15.09 -8.78
C VAL A 527 5.60 16.14 -9.61
N GLN A 528 6.26 16.89 -10.49
CA GLN A 528 5.75 18.07 -11.16
C GLN A 528 4.64 17.82 -12.20
N SER A 529 4.28 16.55 -12.46
CA SER A 529 3.35 16.18 -13.54
C SER A 529 1.88 16.09 -13.11
N TYR A 530 1.57 16.18 -11.81
CA TYR A 530 0.19 16.09 -11.30
C TYR A 530 -0.11 17.14 -10.23
N SER A 531 -1.38 17.57 -10.16
CA SER A 531 -1.86 18.35 -9.03
C SER A 531 -1.84 17.47 -7.79
N ILE A 532 -1.06 17.85 -6.78
CA ILE A 532 -1.10 17.20 -5.47
C ILE A 532 -2.49 17.49 -4.87
N PRO A 533 -3.27 16.46 -4.52
CA PRO A 533 -4.53 16.68 -3.82
C PRO A 533 -4.29 17.32 -2.45
N ASP A 534 -5.09 18.32 -2.09
CA ASP A 534 -4.96 19.04 -0.81
C ASP A 534 -4.85 18.11 0.42
N PHE A 535 -5.51 16.95 0.38
CA PHE A 535 -5.46 15.99 1.49
C PHE A 535 -4.09 15.32 1.68
N LEU A 536 -3.26 15.21 0.63
CA LEU A 536 -1.90 14.69 0.75
C LEU A 536 -0.95 15.70 1.37
N ASP A 537 -1.10 16.99 1.08
CA ASP A 537 -0.34 18.05 1.76
C ASP A 537 -0.67 18.09 3.26
N LEU A 538 -1.87 17.66 3.60
CA LEU A 538 -2.34 17.51 4.97
C LEU A 538 -1.94 16.18 5.60
N SER A 539 -1.13 15.34 4.97
CA SER A 539 -0.75 14.01 5.53
C SER A 539 0.71 13.66 5.32
N LEU A 540 1.35 14.20 4.27
CA LEU A 540 2.74 13.93 3.90
C LEU A 540 3.47 15.25 3.68
N THR A 541 4.69 15.35 4.18
CA THR A 541 5.55 16.52 4.00
C THR A 541 6.46 16.38 2.78
N ASN A 542 6.86 15.15 2.44
CA ASN A 542 7.83 14.87 1.37
C ASN A 542 7.14 14.70 0.00
N ASN A 543 7.63 15.42 -1.00
CA ASN A 543 7.09 15.34 -2.36
C ASN A 543 7.31 13.96 -2.99
N LYS A 544 8.43 13.27 -2.73
CA LYS A 544 8.67 11.93 -3.29
C LYS A 544 7.62 10.92 -2.82
N GLU A 545 7.23 10.98 -1.55
CA GLU A 545 6.18 10.12 -0.96
C GLU A 545 4.84 10.35 -1.67
N LYS A 546 4.52 11.62 -1.97
CA LYS A 546 3.34 11.99 -2.74
C LYS A 546 3.40 11.45 -4.18
N SER A 547 4.57 11.45 -4.81
CA SER A 547 4.77 10.89 -6.17
C SER A 547 4.30 9.44 -6.26
N PHE A 548 4.73 8.61 -5.30
CA PHE A 548 4.41 7.19 -5.24
C PHE A 548 2.89 6.94 -5.21
N LEU A 549 2.15 7.79 -4.49
CA LEU A 549 0.70 7.68 -4.40
C LEU A 549 -0.01 8.27 -5.62
N ILE A 550 0.43 9.41 -6.16
CA ILE A 550 -0.34 10.12 -7.19
C ILE A 550 -0.30 9.39 -8.53
N LYS A 551 0.86 8.82 -8.91
CA LYS A 551 1.08 8.21 -10.22
C LYS A 551 0.09 7.07 -10.52
N PRO A 552 -0.64 7.08 -11.65
CA PRO A 552 -1.59 6.01 -11.96
C PRO A 552 -0.95 4.63 -12.05
N ILE A 553 0.18 4.52 -12.77
CA ILE A 553 0.89 3.26 -12.94
C ILE A 553 2.17 3.30 -12.12
N VAL A 554 2.38 2.29 -11.29
CA VAL A 554 3.62 2.10 -10.53
C VAL A 554 4.21 0.76 -10.93
N ILE A 555 5.49 0.76 -11.26
CA ILE A 555 6.27 -0.44 -11.54
C ILE A 555 7.32 -0.57 -10.45
N CYS A 556 7.26 -1.67 -9.72
CA CYS A 556 8.15 -1.96 -8.62
C CYS A 556 8.44 -3.47 -8.55
N THR A 557 9.42 -3.85 -7.74
CA THR A 557 9.59 -5.26 -7.36
C THR A 557 8.52 -5.64 -6.34
N ILE A 558 8.30 -6.95 -6.11
CA ILE A 558 7.41 -7.37 -5.04
C ILE A 558 7.87 -6.83 -3.68
N ASP A 559 9.18 -6.76 -3.43
CA ASP A 559 9.75 -6.34 -2.14
C ASP A 559 9.33 -4.93 -1.73
N HIS A 560 9.03 -4.08 -2.71
CA HIS A 560 8.56 -2.72 -2.45
C HIS A 560 7.12 -2.69 -1.93
N ILE A 561 6.23 -3.48 -2.51
CA ILE A 561 4.80 -3.45 -2.17
C ILE A 561 4.46 -4.43 -1.03
N ILE A 562 5.26 -5.48 -0.84
CA ILE A 562 5.09 -6.47 0.24
C ILE A 562 5.21 -5.84 1.63
N ASN A 563 5.91 -4.71 1.74
CA ASN A 563 5.97 -3.90 2.95
C ASN A 563 4.58 -3.50 3.48
N ALA A 564 3.52 -3.53 2.66
CA ALA A 564 2.15 -3.30 3.13
C ALA A 564 1.70 -4.32 4.20
N SER A 565 2.25 -5.55 4.20
CA SER A 565 1.91 -6.61 5.16
C SER A 565 3.06 -7.06 6.05
N GLU A 566 4.32 -6.90 5.61
CA GLU A 566 5.47 -7.56 6.25
C GLU A 566 6.29 -6.68 7.20
N VAL A 567 5.99 -5.39 7.31
CA VAL A 567 6.76 -4.49 8.18
C VAL A 567 6.38 -4.70 9.64
N VAL A 568 7.35 -5.13 10.44
CA VAL A 568 7.20 -5.33 11.89
C VAL A 568 7.49 -4.05 12.67
N LYS A 569 8.43 -3.19 12.24
CA LYS A 569 8.83 -1.95 12.93
C LYS A 569 8.78 -0.74 11.99
N GLY A 570 8.32 0.39 12.50
CA GLY A 570 8.32 1.68 11.81
C GLY A 570 7.15 1.88 10.84
N GLY A 571 7.18 3.01 10.14
CA GLY A 571 6.08 3.48 9.27
C GLY A 571 6.12 3.00 7.81
N ARG A 572 7.09 2.17 7.42
CA ARG A 572 7.35 1.81 6.00
C ARG A 572 6.19 1.08 5.31
N PHE A 573 5.23 0.53 6.04
CA PHE A 573 4.02 -0.09 5.48
C PHE A 573 2.98 0.92 5.01
N ILE A 574 3.02 2.17 5.48
CA ILE A 574 1.96 3.16 5.25
C ILE A 574 1.83 3.46 3.76
N LEU A 575 2.92 3.82 3.09
CA LEU A 575 2.86 4.17 1.67
C LEU A 575 2.40 2.96 0.83
N PRO A 576 3.02 1.77 0.90
CA PRO A 576 2.52 0.56 0.23
C PRO A 576 1.04 0.27 0.50
N SER A 577 0.58 0.45 1.74
CA SER A 577 -0.83 0.24 2.10
C SER A 577 -1.75 1.25 1.41
N LEU A 578 -1.43 2.54 1.45
CA LEU A 578 -2.19 3.59 0.76
C LEU A 578 -2.16 3.42 -0.77
N ARG A 579 -1.05 2.91 -1.32
CA ARG A 579 -0.94 2.56 -2.74
C ARG A 579 -1.85 1.40 -3.09
N LEU A 580 -1.83 0.33 -2.30
CA LEU A 580 -2.70 -0.82 -2.50
C LEU A 580 -4.17 -0.40 -2.37
N MET A 581 -4.50 0.37 -1.33
CA MET A 581 -5.83 0.98 -1.14
C MET A 581 -6.33 1.81 -2.32
N SER A 582 -5.48 2.25 -3.25
CA SER A 582 -5.85 3.14 -4.35
C SER A 582 -5.58 2.57 -5.75
N SER A 583 -5.01 1.37 -5.88
CA SER A 583 -4.63 0.79 -7.17
C SER A 583 -4.82 -0.73 -7.20
N ASP A 584 -5.20 -1.26 -8.35
CA ASP A 584 -5.24 -2.71 -8.55
C ASP A 584 -3.82 -3.31 -8.56
N LEU A 585 -3.68 -4.61 -8.29
CA LEU A 585 -2.37 -5.27 -8.14
C LEU A 585 -2.14 -6.33 -9.22
N ILE A 586 -1.00 -6.24 -9.91
CA ILE A 586 -0.49 -7.27 -10.82
C ILE A 586 0.81 -7.81 -10.23
N ILE A 587 0.89 -9.12 -10.02
CA ILE A 587 2.09 -9.83 -9.59
C ILE A 587 2.61 -10.64 -10.78
N ASP A 588 3.72 -10.23 -11.35
CA ASP A 588 4.35 -10.85 -12.52
C ASP A 588 5.49 -11.78 -12.08
N GLU A 589 5.55 -12.96 -12.69
CA GLU A 589 6.47 -14.06 -12.36
C GLU A 589 6.40 -14.46 -10.87
N VAL A 590 5.17 -14.72 -10.41
CA VAL A 590 4.87 -14.98 -8.98
C VAL A 590 5.46 -16.29 -8.44
N ASP A 591 5.88 -17.20 -9.31
CA ASP A 591 6.43 -18.52 -8.96
C ASP A 591 7.96 -18.56 -8.93
N ASP A 592 8.63 -17.44 -9.21
CA ASP A 592 10.09 -17.30 -9.07
C ASP A 592 10.54 -17.21 -7.59
N PHE A 593 9.59 -17.20 -6.64
CA PHE A 593 9.82 -17.00 -5.22
C PHE A 593 9.95 -18.31 -4.43
N ASP A 594 10.69 -18.26 -3.33
CA ASP A 594 10.81 -19.39 -2.41
C ASP A 594 9.51 -19.64 -1.63
N THR A 595 9.39 -20.82 -1.00
CA THR A 595 8.18 -21.20 -0.28
C THR A 595 7.79 -20.23 0.84
N ARG A 596 8.74 -19.56 1.51
CA ARG A 596 8.45 -18.62 2.59
C ARG A 596 7.90 -17.31 2.03
N ASP A 597 8.52 -16.81 0.96
CA ASP A 597 8.13 -15.61 0.25
C ASP A 597 6.73 -15.76 -0.37
N LEU A 598 6.39 -16.93 -0.89
CA LEU A 598 5.04 -17.21 -1.41
C LEU A 598 3.95 -17.02 -0.36
N VAL A 599 4.21 -17.29 0.92
CA VAL A 599 3.26 -17.06 2.02
C VAL A 599 3.11 -15.58 2.32
N ALA A 600 4.21 -14.81 2.30
CA ALA A 600 4.18 -13.35 2.46
C ALA A 600 3.40 -12.67 1.32
N ILE A 601 3.60 -13.13 0.08
CA ILE A 601 2.80 -12.69 -1.06
C ILE A 601 1.31 -13.05 -0.86
N GLY A 602 1.01 -14.20 -0.26
CA GLY A 602 -0.36 -14.57 0.12
C GLY A 602 -1.02 -13.57 1.08
N ARG A 603 -0.27 -13.07 2.08
CA ARG A 603 -0.75 -12.01 2.98
C ARG A 603 -0.99 -10.69 2.23
N LEU A 604 -0.14 -10.34 1.27
CA LEU A 604 -0.35 -9.18 0.40
C LEU A 604 -1.61 -9.34 -0.47
N VAL A 605 -1.85 -10.52 -1.04
CA VAL A 605 -3.06 -10.83 -1.83
C VAL A 605 -4.32 -10.73 -0.97
N HIS A 606 -4.28 -11.23 0.27
CA HIS A 606 -5.36 -11.07 1.24
C HIS A 606 -5.62 -9.59 1.56
N LEU A 607 -4.57 -8.82 1.82
CA LEU A 607 -4.67 -7.38 2.09
C LEU A 607 -5.26 -6.61 0.90
N ALA A 608 -4.88 -6.96 -0.33
CA ALA A 608 -5.44 -6.39 -1.55
C ALA A 608 -6.95 -6.67 -1.67
N GLY A 609 -7.38 -7.90 -1.36
CA GLY A 609 -8.79 -8.27 -1.24
C GLY A 609 -9.52 -7.46 -0.17
N MET A 610 -8.90 -7.29 1.01
CA MET A 610 -9.44 -6.52 2.15
C MET A 610 -9.63 -5.03 1.84
N TYR A 611 -8.82 -4.47 0.92
CA TYR A 611 -9.00 -3.12 0.39
C TYR A 611 -9.90 -3.03 -0.86
N GLY A 612 -10.48 -4.15 -1.31
CA GLY A 612 -11.42 -4.17 -2.43
C GLY A 612 -10.77 -3.93 -3.79
N ARG A 613 -9.55 -4.45 -3.98
CA ARG A 613 -8.74 -4.22 -5.18
C ARG A 613 -8.64 -5.47 -6.02
N LYS A 614 -8.66 -5.33 -7.34
CA LYS A 614 -8.52 -6.47 -8.25
C LYS A 614 -7.09 -6.99 -8.19
N VAL A 615 -6.92 -8.31 -8.22
CA VAL A 615 -5.62 -8.96 -8.19
C VAL A 615 -5.43 -9.81 -9.44
N MET A 616 -4.26 -9.71 -10.04
CA MET A 616 -3.81 -10.57 -11.13
C MET A 616 -2.48 -11.22 -10.78
N ILE A 617 -2.41 -12.55 -10.90
CA ILE A 617 -1.16 -13.30 -10.89
C ILE A 617 -0.82 -13.71 -12.33
N SER A 618 0.42 -13.44 -12.74
CA SER A 618 0.87 -13.57 -14.13
C SER A 618 2.15 -14.40 -14.16
N SER A 619 2.06 -15.65 -14.60
CA SER A 619 3.22 -16.54 -14.80
C SER A 619 2.83 -17.72 -15.69
N ALA A 620 3.77 -18.23 -16.49
CA ALA A 620 3.54 -19.38 -17.35
C ALA A 620 3.42 -20.71 -16.59
N THR A 621 3.94 -20.76 -15.35
CA THR A 621 4.26 -22.00 -14.63
C THR A 621 3.57 -22.09 -13.26
N ILE A 622 2.52 -21.30 -13.04
CA ILE A 622 1.72 -21.28 -11.78
C ILE A 622 1.23 -22.69 -11.40
N PRO A 623 1.69 -23.25 -10.26
CA PRO A 623 1.22 -24.55 -9.78
C PRO A 623 -0.24 -24.50 -9.29
N PRO A 624 -1.02 -25.60 -9.38
CA PRO A 624 -2.40 -25.64 -8.91
C PRO A 624 -2.58 -25.29 -7.43
N SER A 625 -1.65 -25.73 -6.58
CA SER A 625 -1.64 -25.42 -5.15
C SER A 625 -1.49 -23.93 -4.89
N LEU A 626 -0.62 -23.25 -5.65
CA LEU A 626 -0.38 -21.81 -5.54
C LEU A 626 -1.61 -21.02 -5.99
N ALA A 627 -2.18 -21.37 -7.14
CA ALA A 627 -3.39 -20.75 -7.66
C ALA A 627 -4.56 -20.86 -6.67
N ARG A 628 -4.76 -22.04 -6.07
CA ARG A 628 -5.77 -22.26 -5.03
C ARG A 628 -5.49 -21.43 -3.79
N GLY A 629 -4.27 -21.47 -3.28
CA GLY A 629 -3.87 -20.73 -2.08
C GLY A 629 -4.16 -19.23 -2.22
N TYR A 630 -3.74 -18.62 -3.31
CA TYR A 630 -3.99 -17.19 -3.56
C TYR A 630 -5.44 -16.85 -3.83
N PHE A 631 -6.20 -17.74 -4.46
CA PHE A 631 -7.64 -17.55 -4.58
C PHE A 631 -8.31 -17.50 -3.20
N GLU A 632 -8.01 -18.42 -2.29
CA GLU A 632 -8.59 -18.43 -0.93
C GLU A 632 -8.13 -17.22 -0.09
N MET A 633 -6.87 -16.80 -0.23
CA MET A 633 -6.37 -15.58 0.42
C MET A 633 -7.09 -14.33 -0.10
N TYR A 634 -7.24 -14.21 -1.43
CA TYR A 634 -7.98 -13.10 -2.03
C TYR A 634 -9.45 -13.09 -1.60
N LYS A 635 -10.09 -14.26 -1.64
CA LYS A 635 -11.49 -14.45 -1.26
C LYS A 635 -11.76 -14.03 0.18
N SER A 636 -10.97 -14.53 1.13
CA SER A 636 -11.11 -14.18 2.55
C SER A 636 -10.94 -12.68 2.80
N GLY A 637 -10.00 -12.03 2.10
CA GLY A 637 -9.85 -10.57 2.17
C GLY A 637 -11.05 -9.84 1.58
N TRP A 638 -11.50 -10.27 0.40
CA TRP A 638 -12.62 -9.62 -0.29
C TRP A 638 -13.96 -9.74 0.47
N GLU A 639 -14.17 -10.84 1.19
CA GLU A 639 -15.33 -11.00 2.08
C GLU A 639 -15.40 -9.90 3.15
N ILE A 640 -14.27 -9.53 3.75
CA ILE A 640 -14.18 -8.44 4.73
C ILE A 640 -14.54 -7.10 4.05
N TYR A 641 -13.97 -6.83 2.87
CA TYR A 641 -14.25 -5.60 2.11
C TYR A 641 -15.74 -5.50 1.73
N LYS A 642 -16.30 -6.60 1.22
CA LYS A 642 -17.71 -6.70 0.87
C LYS A 642 -18.61 -6.36 2.05
N ASN A 643 -18.34 -6.94 3.23
CA ASN A 643 -19.10 -6.67 4.45
C ASN A 643 -18.94 -5.22 4.91
N PHE A 644 -17.73 -4.66 4.81
CA PHE A 644 -17.45 -3.26 5.17
C PHE A 644 -18.22 -2.26 4.30
N LYS A 645 -18.38 -2.57 3.02
CA LYS A 645 -19.09 -1.75 2.02
C LYS A 645 -20.58 -2.11 1.88
N ASP A 646 -21.08 -3.05 2.68
CA ASP A 646 -22.41 -3.66 2.58
C ASP A 646 -22.79 -4.13 1.15
N ILE A 647 -21.81 -4.70 0.43
CA ILE A 647 -22.01 -5.22 -0.93
C ILE A 647 -22.75 -6.56 -0.85
N LYS A 648 -23.89 -6.68 -1.53
CA LYS A 648 -24.72 -7.92 -1.51
C LYS A 648 -24.25 -9.03 -2.47
N CYS A 649 -23.14 -8.84 -3.18
CA CYS A 649 -22.62 -9.80 -4.14
C CYS A 649 -21.97 -11.00 -3.43
N GLU A 650 -22.45 -12.21 -3.68
CA GLU A 650 -21.98 -13.46 -3.05
C GLU A 650 -20.96 -14.24 -3.90
N THR A 651 -20.35 -13.57 -4.89
CA THR A 651 -19.54 -14.25 -5.87
C THR A 651 -18.30 -13.46 -6.27
N LEU A 652 -17.27 -14.19 -6.70
CA LEU A 652 -16.03 -13.66 -7.26
C LEU A 652 -15.97 -13.99 -8.74
N ASN A 653 -15.53 -13.03 -9.55
CA ASN A 653 -15.21 -13.26 -10.94
C ASN A 653 -13.77 -13.77 -11.03
N VAL A 654 -13.62 -15.05 -11.38
CA VAL A 654 -12.31 -15.68 -11.57
C VAL A 654 -12.04 -15.83 -13.06
N VAL A 655 -10.87 -15.39 -13.48
CA VAL A 655 -10.46 -15.41 -14.88
C VAL A 655 -9.23 -16.29 -15.02
N TRP A 656 -9.31 -17.30 -15.89
CA TRP A 656 -8.13 -18.00 -16.40
C TRP A 656 -7.92 -17.57 -17.83
N VAL A 657 -6.70 -17.14 -18.15
CA VAL A 657 -6.36 -16.66 -19.48
C VAL A 657 -5.01 -17.20 -19.91
N ASP A 658 -4.91 -17.60 -21.17
CA ASP A 658 -3.65 -17.88 -21.83
C ASP A 658 -3.69 -17.53 -23.32
N GLU A 659 -2.67 -17.91 -24.08
CA GLU A 659 -2.60 -17.61 -25.51
C GLU A 659 -3.66 -18.34 -26.37
N PHE A 660 -4.38 -19.31 -25.79
CA PHE A 660 -5.33 -20.15 -26.51
C PHE A 660 -6.78 -19.90 -26.15
N ASP A 661 -7.07 -19.50 -24.91
CA ASP A 661 -8.42 -19.35 -24.41
C ASP A 661 -8.53 -18.36 -23.24
N THR A 662 -9.75 -17.93 -22.96
CA THR A 662 -10.09 -17.14 -21.77
C THR A 662 -11.37 -17.66 -21.17
N LYS A 663 -11.29 -18.19 -19.95
CA LYS A 663 -12.44 -18.69 -19.18
C LYS A 663 -12.72 -17.72 -18.04
N VAL A 664 -13.96 -17.25 -17.95
CA VAL A 664 -14.45 -16.41 -16.84
C VAL A 664 -15.55 -17.15 -16.13
N GLU A 665 -15.39 -17.39 -14.84
CA GLU A 665 -16.39 -18.04 -14.00
C GLU A 665 -16.76 -17.16 -12.82
N ASN A 666 -18.04 -17.19 -12.47
CA ASN A 666 -18.56 -16.49 -11.31
C ASN A 666 -18.66 -17.50 -10.15
N ILE A 667 -17.63 -17.55 -9.31
CA ILE A 667 -17.50 -18.54 -8.23
C ILE A 667 -18.19 -18.04 -6.97
N SER A 668 -19.08 -18.85 -6.40
CA SER A 668 -19.72 -18.58 -5.11
C SER A 668 -18.71 -18.58 -3.98
N LEU A 669 -18.85 -17.63 -3.05
CA LEU A 669 -18.05 -17.61 -1.82
C LEU A 669 -18.25 -18.86 -0.95
N LYS A 670 -19.37 -19.57 -1.11
CA LYS A 670 -19.72 -20.73 -0.29
C LYS A 670 -19.34 -22.08 -0.92
N GLU A 671 -19.05 -22.13 -2.22
CA GLU A 671 -18.88 -23.39 -2.94
C GLU A 671 -17.46 -23.58 -3.48
N PRO A 672 -16.85 -24.76 -3.32
CA PRO A 672 -15.48 -25.03 -3.78
C PRO A 672 -15.45 -25.40 -5.27
N LYS A 673 -15.80 -24.46 -6.15
CA LYS A 673 -15.77 -24.65 -7.62
C LYS A 673 -14.45 -24.24 -8.29
N PHE A 674 -13.53 -23.65 -7.52
CA PHE A 674 -12.26 -23.15 -8.07
C PHE A 674 -11.39 -24.27 -8.63
N GLU A 675 -11.19 -25.35 -7.85
CA GLU A 675 -10.25 -26.41 -8.22
C GLU A 675 -10.67 -27.16 -9.49
N SER A 676 -11.95 -27.50 -9.62
CA SER A 676 -12.47 -28.16 -10.82
C SER A 676 -12.30 -27.27 -12.04
N ASN A 677 -12.69 -26.00 -11.93
CA ASN A 677 -12.56 -25.05 -13.03
C ASN A 677 -11.11 -24.80 -13.45
N HIS A 678 -10.19 -24.70 -12.47
CA HIS A 678 -8.77 -24.55 -12.74
C HIS A 678 -8.20 -25.78 -13.42
N LYS A 679 -8.52 -26.99 -12.93
CA LYS A 679 -8.09 -28.26 -13.52
C LYS A 679 -8.58 -28.40 -14.97
N ASP A 680 -9.84 -28.06 -15.24
CA ASP A 680 -10.41 -28.13 -16.59
C ASP A 680 -9.69 -27.17 -17.56
N PHE A 681 -9.44 -25.93 -17.12
CA PHE A 681 -8.69 -24.96 -17.92
C PHE A 681 -7.27 -25.45 -18.22
N VAL A 682 -6.56 -25.94 -17.21
CA VAL A 682 -5.18 -26.45 -17.35
C VAL A 682 -5.13 -27.68 -18.26
N ASN A 683 -6.07 -28.62 -18.16
CA ASN A 683 -6.13 -29.78 -19.03
C ASN A 683 -6.30 -29.38 -20.50
N ASN A 684 -7.24 -28.47 -20.78
CA ASN A 684 -7.44 -27.93 -22.14
C ASN A 684 -6.18 -27.22 -22.65
N ARG A 685 -5.51 -26.45 -21.80
CA ARG A 685 -4.22 -25.81 -22.10
C ARG A 685 -3.15 -26.84 -22.46
N LEU A 686 -3.01 -27.92 -21.67
CA LEU A 686 -2.02 -28.97 -21.89
C LEU A 686 -2.23 -29.69 -23.24
N GLU A 687 -3.48 -29.97 -23.62
CA GLU A 687 -3.79 -30.56 -24.93
C GLU A 687 -3.36 -29.67 -26.09
N LYS A 688 -3.54 -28.35 -25.96
CA LYS A 688 -3.11 -27.38 -26.98
C LYS A 688 -1.59 -27.19 -26.99
N LEU A 689 -0.94 -27.17 -25.83
CA LEU A 689 0.53 -27.08 -25.73
C LEU A 689 1.23 -28.29 -26.36
N LYS A 690 0.71 -29.51 -26.17
CA LYS A 690 1.25 -30.73 -26.80
C LYS A 690 1.24 -30.68 -28.34
N LYS A 691 0.39 -29.85 -28.93
CA LYS A 691 0.28 -29.68 -30.39
C LYS A 691 1.20 -28.57 -30.93
N LYS A 692 1.84 -27.77 -30.07
CA LYS A 692 2.77 -26.73 -30.51
C LYS A 692 4.05 -27.34 -31.09
N PRO A 693 4.67 -26.68 -32.08
CA PRO A 693 5.97 -27.12 -32.58
C PRO A 693 7.02 -27.04 -31.47
N VAL A 694 7.90 -28.03 -31.43
CA VAL A 694 9.02 -28.08 -30.48
C VAL A 694 10.08 -27.09 -30.94
N LEU A 695 10.25 -25.99 -30.20
CA LEU A 695 11.25 -24.95 -30.47
C LEU A 695 12.55 -25.15 -29.69
N GLN A 696 12.51 -25.93 -28.61
CA GLN A 696 13.62 -26.14 -27.70
C GLN A 696 13.78 -27.64 -27.47
N LYS A 697 15.02 -28.14 -27.56
CA LYS A 697 15.40 -29.50 -27.21
C LYS A 697 16.49 -29.43 -26.15
N ALA A 698 16.24 -30.07 -25.01
CA ALA A 698 17.22 -30.15 -23.94
C ALA A 698 18.12 -31.37 -24.16
N GLU A 699 19.42 -31.18 -24.00
CA GLU A 699 20.42 -32.23 -23.99
C GLU A 699 21.14 -32.24 -22.64
N LEU A 700 21.34 -33.42 -22.06
CA LEU A 700 21.92 -33.60 -20.74
C LEU A 700 23.39 -34.02 -20.87
N ILE A 701 24.29 -33.06 -20.69
CA ILE A 701 25.73 -33.28 -20.77
C ILE A 701 26.25 -33.75 -19.40
N LYS A 702 26.78 -34.97 -19.33
CA LYS A 702 27.32 -35.55 -18.09
C LYS A 702 28.69 -34.96 -17.76
N CYS A 703 28.83 -34.37 -16.58
CA CYS A 703 30.09 -33.81 -16.08
C CYS A 703 30.66 -34.53 -14.85
N ASN A 704 30.03 -35.61 -14.37
CA ASN A 704 30.39 -36.30 -13.11
C ASN A 704 31.83 -36.82 -13.07
N HIS A 705 32.42 -37.14 -14.23
CA HIS A 705 33.81 -37.60 -14.33
C HIS A 705 34.84 -36.52 -13.94
N LEU A 706 34.44 -35.24 -13.92
CA LEU A 706 35.30 -34.10 -13.60
C LEU A 706 35.40 -33.81 -12.08
N ILE A 707 34.62 -34.48 -11.23
CA ILE A 707 34.51 -34.15 -9.79
C ILE A 707 35.83 -34.39 -9.03
N ASN A 708 36.57 -35.44 -9.41
CA ASN A 708 37.79 -35.88 -8.73
C ASN A 708 39.08 -35.51 -9.48
N GLU A 709 38.98 -34.67 -10.51
CA GLU A 709 40.08 -34.27 -11.38
C GLU A 709 40.85 -33.06 -10.82
N GLU A 710 42.18 -33.06 -10.95
CA GLU A 710 42.97 -31.83 -10.82
C GLU A 710 42.55 -30.85 -11.93
N ASN A 711 42.48 -29.55 -11.61
CA ASN A 711 41.97 -28.49 -12.51
C ASN A 711 40.51 -28.66 -12.99
N LYS A 712 39.62 -29.20 -12.14
CA LYS A 712 38.18 -29.40 -12.44
C LYS A 712 37.46 -28.22 -13.11
N LEU A 713 37.78 -26.98 -12.72
CA LEU A 713 37.16 -25.76 -13.25
C LEU A 713 37.56 -25.53 -14.71
N GLU A 714 38.84 -25.69 -15.06
CA GLU A 714 39.31 -25.55 -16.43
C GLU A 714 38.68 -26.60 -17.33
N LYS A 715 38.65 -27.87 -16.87
CA LYS A 715 38.01 -28.96 -17.63
C LYS A 715 36.51 -28.76 -17.79
N TYR A 716 35.83 -28.21 -16.78
CA TYR A 716 34.42 -27.87 -16.86
C TYR A 716 34.15 -26.77 -17.90
N PHE A 717 34.94 -25.69 -17.90
CA PHE A 717 34.81 -24.65 -18.91
C PHE A 717 35.19 -25.12 -20.32
N GLN A 718 36.17 -26.01 -20.43
CA GLN A 718 36.52 -26.63 -21.70
C GLN A 718 35.36 -27.48 -22.24
N LEU A 719 34.71 -28.27 -21.39
CA LEU A 719 33.52 -29.03 -21.76
C LEU A 719 32.37 -28.10 -22.22
N ILE A 720 32.14 -26.98 -21.53
CA ILE A 720 31.16 -25.97 -21.97
C ILE A 720 31.53 -25.44 -23.36
N LEU A 721 32.79 -25.07 -23.59
CA LEU A 721 33.26 -24.52 -24.86
C LEU A 721 33.11 -25.52 -26.01
N GLU A 722 33.43 -26.79 -25.79
CA GLU A 722 33.26 -27.87 -26.77
C GLU A 722 31.79 -28.03 -27.16
N ASN A 723 30.88 -28.01 -26.18
CA ASN A 723 29.45 -28.08 -26.45
C ASN A 723 28.91 -26.83 -27.15
N ILE A 724 29.40 -25.63 -26.79
CA ILE A 724 29.06 -24.39 -27.50
C ILE A 724 29.45 -24.48 -28.97
N LYS A 725 30.64 -25.00 -29.29
CA LYS A 725 31.09 -25.19 -30.67
C LYS A 725 30.19 -26.17 -31.41
N SER A 726 29.88 -27.32 -30.80
CA SER A 726 28.93 -28.30 -31.36
C SER A 726 27.55 -27.69 -31.63
N PHE A 727 27.03 -26.89 -30.70
CA PHE A 727 25.74 -26.21 -30.90
C PHE A 727 25.83 -25.12 -31.97
N HIS A 728 26.94 -24.40 -32.07
CA HIS A 728 27.15 -23.38 -33.11
C HIS A 728 27.09 -23.98 -34.52
N GLU A 729 27.74 -25.13 -34.75
CA GLU A 729 27.70 -25.83 -36.04
C GLU A 729 26.26 -26.20 -36.46
N ASN A 730 25.41 -26.53 -35.48
CA ASN A 730 24.05 -26.98 -35.72
C ASN A 730 23.00 -25.85 -35.69
N HIS A 731 23.30 -24.71 -35.07
CA HIS A 731 22.32 -23.68 -34.70
C HIS A 731 22.82 -22.25 -34.93
N ASN A 732 23.40 -21.96 -36.10
CA ASN A 732 23.83 -20.61 -36.47
C ASN A 732 22.91 -19.90 -37.49
N SER A 733 23.07 -18.59 -37.61
CA SER A 733 22.48 -17.75 -38.66
C SER A 733 23.58 -17.14 -39.53
N LYS A 734 23.45 -17.21 -40.86
CA LYS A 734 24.36 -16.56 -41.81
C LYS A 734 23.98 -15.10 -42.02
N PHE A 735 24.95 -14.20 -41.88
CA PHE A 735 24.79 -12.78 -42.21
C PHE A 735 25.74 -12.41 -43.36
N GLU A 736 25.19 -11.93 -44.47
CA GLU A 736 25.96 -11.60 -45.68
C GLU A 736 26.64 -10.21 -45.64
N ILE A 737 26.36 -9.38 -44.63
CA ILE A 737 26.81 -7.98 -44.58
C ILE A 737 28.35 -7.84 -44.47
N TYR A 738 29.06 -8.88 -43.99
CA TYR A 738 30.52 -8.88 -43.82
C TYR A 738 31.22 -10.12 -44.41
N GLY A 739 30.66 -10.71 -45.45
CA GLY A 739 31.18 -11.95 -46.03
C GLY A 739 30.81 -13.17 -45.17
N ALA A 740 29.73 -13.84 -45.55
CA ALA A 740 29.24 -15.13 -45.03
C ALA A 740 29.66 -15.48 -43.58
N THR A 741 29.41 -14.58 -42.62
CA THR A 741 29.77 -14.82 -41.22
C THR A 741 28.61 -15.54 -40.54
N GLU A 742 28.89 -16.69 -39.93
CA GLU A 742 27.93 -17.45 -39.12
C GLU A 742 27.93 -16.92 -37.68
N ILE A 743 26.75 -16.55 -37.17
CA ILE A 743 26.59 -15.98 -35.83
C ILE A 743 25.64 -16.85 -35.01
N PHE A 744 26.04 -17.12 -33.76
CA PHE A 744 25.25 -17.84 -32.76
C PHE A 744 25.36 -17.12 -31.42
N PHE A 745 24.23 -16.98 -30.73
CA PHE A 745 24.18 -16.35 -29.41
C PHE A 745 24.00 -17.43 -28.35
N VAL A 746 24.85 -17.42 -27.33
CA VAL A 746 24.79 -18.33 -26.19
C VAL A 746 24.45 -17.56 -24.93
N LEU A 747 23.52 -18.11 -24.15
CA LEU A 747 23.28 -17.69 -22.78
C LEU A 747 23.79 -18.81 -21.85
N LEU A 748 24.77 -18.48 -21.01
CA LEU A 748 25.24 -19.36 -19.95
C LEU A 748 24.63 -18.92 -18.63
N THR A 749 23.83 -19.79 -18.03
CA THR A 749 23.24 -19.59 -16.71
C THR A 749 23.81 -20.62 -15.73
N THR A 750 24.36 -20.14 -14.63
CA THR A 750 24.82 -20.95 -13.50
C THR A 750 23.80 -20.85 -12.36
N ALA A 751 23.43 -21.99 -11.79
CA ALA A 751 22.54 -22.06 -10.64
C ALA A 751 23.25 -21.64 -9.35
#